data_AF-A0A516GMK3-F1
#
_entry.id   AF-A0A516GMK3-F1
#
_cell.length_a   1.000
_cell.length_b   1.000
_cell.length_c   1.000
_cell.angle_alpha   90.00
_cell.angle_beta   90.00
_cell.angle_gamma   90.00
#
_symmetry.space_group_name_H-M   'P 1'
#
loop_
_entity.id
_entity.type
_entity.pdbx_description
1 polymer ?
#
loop_
_entity_poly.entity_id
_entity_poly.type
_entity_poly.pdbx_seq_one_letter_code
_entity_poly.pdbx_strand_id
1 'polypeptide(L)'
;MLFKSTLIRSVYDLKYIFFIVLFAVLNTNAFGQTTNTWSPKGSWEAIPGDTNWNNSANWSLGRVPITTDKVVITYAHGDLYPVIDGNTANAYSINIESPRQLTIQNNAQLTVTEKITTNGKIIIDNNSIVNAKNFEITSGGGSALDMDASVLNIEEDIAINGPIDTGTKSTIYAENLTQSNSDLSQWIIDDSEVYVYNKLYTQKLIELVNGSIVQTKDLEMTNSGGSEWKLYDTSVLTVEEDLTLTSKMTLYNNASLIQTSTTDENTYGAFYQGELNIYRTVESVRNTDYVYWSSPIDNYDISNIGNTSHRYIWSPTVDHTGVYASNFGNWESASGSMIKGKGYIVRGGPSGHIDGGEYTQLFSLNLAKNGINYKFNNGPIEIPVFHGGYNGGTYNEDGSGDNGPSITKISNEDDNWNLIGNPYPSAISIEAFLTENVNIIEGGVRIWTHGTEIGDYDDPFYQDFVKNYTAADYITYTNLGSSTPPPGDSSDYIASCQGFFVSMRHDAASGSNVIFNNSMREYRFTYTNSNFYKTVETTQKSRIWLNLIAEETKSINTMLLGYTNGATKSKDPLYDSVIMDHNTMNIYSLIEEEPMIIQGRPLPFEITDKIPLGITLTTKDFFSIGISKVDGLFENNQDIYLEDTYTNVVHNLRNSPYQFTSEAGTFNDRFILGYQDKSLNIDDIIGDSEFKIIATKNFIKVSTSTNTINNIIVYDVLGRVIYQVNKLNASDVKLNQLKPTNSPLIVKAVLTNGTTKTQKVMY
;
A
#
# COMPACT_ATOMS: atom_id res chain seq x y z
N MET A 1 -15.82 -9.30 1.22
CA MET A 1 -15.03 -8.72 2.33
C MET A 1 -14.72 -9.74 3.43
N LEU A 2 -15.71 -10.42 4.05
CA LEU A 2 -15.46 -11.54 5.00
C LEU A 2 -14.59 -12.68 4.45
N PHE A 3 -14.57 -12.90 3.13
CA PHE A 3 -13.86 -14.03 2.52
C PHE A 3 -12.32 -13.91 2.49
N LYS A 4 -11.73 -12.70 2.49
CA LYS A 4 -10.26 -12.54 2.38
C LYS A 4 -9.53 -12.71 3.73
N SER A 5 -10.09 -12.18 4.84
CA SER A 5 -9.56 -12.44 6.20
C SER A 5 -9.73 -13.90 6.60
N THR A 6 -10.82 -14.54 6.18
CA THR A 6 -11.05 -15.98 6.37
C THR A 6 -10.11 -16.84 5.52
N LEU A 7 -9.61 -16.34 4.37
CA LEU A 7 -8.86 -17.16 3.42
C LEU A 7 -7.46 -17.55 3.90
N ILE A 8 -6.78 -16.75 4.72
CA ILE A 8 -5.40 -17.06 5.18
C ILE A 8 -5.40 -17.59 6.62
N ARG A 9 -6.39 -17.22 7.45
CA ARG A 9 -6.76 -18.09 8.58
C ARG A 9 -7.08 -19.49 8.07
N SER A 10 -7.70 -19.64 6.89
CA SER A 10 -7.81 -20.97 6.27
C SER A 10 -6.45 -21.58 5.96
N VAL A 11 -5.42 -20.86 5.50
CA VAL A 11 -4.10 -21.47 5.21
C VAL A 11 -3.36 -21.85 6.50
N TYR A 12 -3.43 -21.05 7.56
CA TYR A 12 -2.83 -21.34 8.87
C TYR A 12 -3.60 -22.42 9.64
N ASP A 13 -4.93 -22.28 9.78
CA ASP A 13 -5.78 -23.33 10.32
C ASP A 13 -5.62 -24.58 9.45
N LEU A 14 -5.52 -24.49 8.11
CA LEU A 14 -5.19 -25.67 7.29
C LEU A 14 -3.78 -26.19 7.55
N LYS A 15 -2.74 -25.38 7.74
CA LYS A 15 -1.38 -25.87 8.01
C LYS A 15 -1.29 -26.52 9.39
N TYR A 16 -1.88 -25.89 10.42
CA TYR A 16 -1.96 -26.40 11.78
C TYR A 16 -2.91 -27.60 11.89
N ILE A 17 -4.08 -27.59 11.24
CA ILE A 17 -4.97 -28.75 11.13
C ILE A 17 -4.32 -29.85 10.30
N PHE A 18 -3.64 -29.54 9.19
CA PHE A 18 -2.90 -30.54 8.41
C PHE A 18 -1.76 -31.12 9.24
N PHE A 19 -1.12 -30.32 10.09
CA PHE A 19 -0.13 -30.79 11.07
C PHE A 19 -0.75 -31.67 12.14
N ILE A 20 -1.81 -31.24 12.85
CA ILE A 20 -2.54 -32.07 13.83
C ILE A 20 -3.03 -33.35 13.17
N VAL A 21 -3.55 -33.28 11.94
CA VAL A 21 -4.04 -34.43 11.18
C VAL A 21 -2.88 -35.34 10.77
N LEU A 22 -1.76 -34.81 10.29
CA LEU A 22 -0.57 -35.58 9.92
C LEU A 22 0.05 -36.24 11.15
N PHE A 23 0.19 -35.51 12.26
CA PHE A 23 0.65 -36.01 13.54
C PHE A 23 -0.30 -37.08 14.08
N ALA A 24 -1.61 -36.85 14.07
CA ALA A 24 -2.60 -37.85 14.44
C ALA A 24 -2.53 -39.09 13.54
N VAL A 25 -2.38 -38.93 12.22
CA VAL A 25 -2.22 -40.02 11.24
C VAL A 25 -0.96 -40.83 11.51
N LEU A 26 0.17 -40.18 11.75
CA LEU A 26 1.44 -40.84 12.15
C LEU A 26 1.32 -41.56 13.50
N ASN A 27 0.46 -41.07 14.40
CA ASN A 27 0.21 -41.64 15.73
C ASN A 27 -1.01 -42.58 15.82
N THR A 28 -1.76 -42.83 14.74
CA THR A 28 -2.95 -43.72 14.77
C THR A 28 -2.64 -45.17 15.16
N ASN A 29 -1.37 -45.58 15.13
CA ASN A 29 -0.93 -46.88 15.63
C ASN A 29 -0.56 -46.90 17.13
N ALA A 30 -0.59 -45.77 17.83
CA ALA A 30 -0.12 -45.65 19.22
C ALA A 30 -1.22 -45.37 20.27
N PHE A 31 -2.41 -44.90 19.87
CA PHE A 31 -3.48 -44.53 20.82
C PHE A 31 -4.43 -45.67 21.24
N GLY A 32 -4.12 -46.90 20.86
CA GLY A 32 -4.84 -48.09 21.30
C GLY A 32 -4.13 -48.83 22.44
N GLN A 33 -4.08 -48.25 23.65
CA GLN A 33 -4.16 -48.94 24.95
C GLN A 33 -3.56 -48.10 26.09
N THR A 34 -4.42 -47.67 27.01
CA THR A 34 -4.03 -47.36 28.40
C THR A 34 -3.76 -48.67 29.14
N THR A 35 -2.56 -49.23 28.93
CA THR A 35 -2.00 -50.20 29.87
C THR A 35 -0.62 -49.69 30.30
N ASN A 36 -0.34 -49.74 31.60
CA ASN A 36 0.97 -49.48 32.22
C ASN A 36 2.04 -50.40 31.62
N THR A 37 2.45 -50.13 30.39
CA THR A 37 3.50 -50.84 29.68
C THR A 37 4.81 -50.15 30.04
N TRP A 38 5.74 -50.96 30.54
CA TRP A 38 7.10 -50.56 30.85
C TRP A 38 7.75 -50.06 29.57
N SER A 39 7.84 -48.74 29.37
CA SER A 39 8.58 -48.16 28.24
C SER A 39 10.06 -48.53 28.38
N PRO A 40 10.62 -49.37 27.49
CA PRO A 40 12.01 -49.77 27.58
C PRO A 40 12.91 -48.53 27.48
N LYS A 41 13.93 -48.45 28.33
CA LYS A 41 14.91 -47.36 28.31
C LYS A 41 16.08 -47.74 27.41
N GLY A 42 16.23 -47.07 26.28
CA GLY A 42 17.39 -47.15 25.41
C GLY A 42 18.41 -46.06 25.73
N SER A 43 19.58 -46.45 26.19
CA SER A 43 20.71 -45.54 26.38
C SER A 43 21.58 -45.55 25.13
N TRP A 44 22.06 -44.37 24.72
CA TRP A 44 23.08 -44.26 23.69
C TRP A 44 24.43 -44.75 24.22
N GLU A 45 25.02 -45.74 23.55
CA GLU A 45 26.30 -46.34 23.94
C GLU A 45 27.43 -46.00 22.96
N ALA A 46 27.11 -45.86 21.66
CA ALA A 46 28.04 -45.70 20.53
C ALA A 46 29.16 -46.77 20.46
N ILE A 47 29.23 -47.49 19.34
CA ILE A 47 30.44 -48.25 19.03
C ILE A 47 31.54 -47.30 18.53
N PRO A 48 32.84 -47.60 18.76
CA PRO A 48 33.92 -46.72 18.35
C PRO A 48 33.87 -46.34 16.86
N GLY A 49 33.81 -45.04 16.58
CA GLY A 49 33.81 -44.48 15.23
C GLY A 49 32.45 -44.38 14.55
N ASP A 50 31.35 -44.69 15.25
CA ASP A 50 30.01 -44.65 14.67
C ASP A 50 29.07 -43.73 15.48
N THR A 51 28.43 -42.80 14.78
CA THR A 51 27.45 -41.85 15.32
C THR A 51 26.02 -42.12 14.82
N ASN A 52 25.81 -43.10 13.94
CA ASN A 52 24.54 -43.32 13.26
C ASN A 52 23.45 -43.79 14.23
N TRP A 53 22.40 -42.96 14.40
CA TRP A 53 21.22 -43.30 15.21
C TRP A 53 20.58 -44.63 14.77
N ASN A 54 20.56 -44.91 13.47
CA ASN A 54 19.89 -46.07 12.90
C ASN A 54 20.74 -47.37 12.96
N ASN A 55 21.94 -47.34 13.55
CA ASN A 55 22.68 -48.57 13.85
C ASN A 55 22.25 -49.14 15.22
N SER A 56 21.63 -50.33 15.20
CA SER A 56 21.17 -51.01 16.42
C SER A 56 22.28 -51.32 17.43
N ALA A 57 23.54 -51.42 16.99
CA ALA A 57 24.68 -51.68 17.85
C ALA A 57 25.04 -50.48 18.76
N ASN A 58 24.54 -49.28 18.44
CA ASN A 58 24.77 -48.07 19.24
C ASN A 58 23.81 -47.93 20.43
N TRP A 59 22.85 -48.86 20.59
CA TRP A 59 21.77 -48.78 21.58
C TRP A 59 21.82 -49.91 22.58
N SER A 60 21.64 -49.58 23.86
CA SER A 60 21.57 -50.56 24.97
C SER A 60 20.40 -51.57 24.84
N LEU A 61 19.43 -51.31 23.95
CA LEU A 61 18.32 -52.21 23.65
C LEU A 61 18.72 -53.33 22.67
N GLY A 62 19.87 -53.22 22.01
CA GLY A 62 20.25 -54.08 20.87
C GLY A 62 19.39 -53.88 19.62
N ARG A 63 18.57 -52.82 19.57
CA ARG A 63 17.73 -52.39 18.44
C ARG A 63 17.60 -50.87 18.42
N VAL A 64 17.24 -50.31 17.27
CA VAL A 64 16.94 -48.88 17.13
C VAL A 64 15.65 -48.55 17.91
N PRO A 65 15.60 -47.42 18.67
CA PRO A 65 14.41 -46.98 19.38
C PRO A 65 13.18 -46.82 18.48
N ILE A 66 12.01 -47.11 19.04
CA ILE A 66 10.70 -46.89 18.42
C ILE A 66 9.83 -45.95 19.27
N THR A 67 8.62 -45.65 18.81
CA THR A 67 7.65 -44.73 19.46
C THR A 67 7.23 -45.10 20.88
N THR A 68 7.60 -46.27 21.40
CA THR A 68 7.32 -46.71 22.78
C THR A 68 8.55 -46.68 23.69
N ASP A 69 9.74 -46.43 23.15
CA ASP A 69 11.01 -46.53 23.86
C ASP A 69 11.47 -45.15 24.38
N LYS A 70 11.90 -45.10 25.64
CA LYS A 70 12.50 -43.90 26.25
C LYS A 70 13.97 -43.83 25.87
N VAL A 71 14.37 -42.78 25.20
CA VAL A 71 15.77 -42.54 24.81
C VAL A 71 16.46 -41.66 25.84
N VAL A 72 17.67 -42.05 26.23
CA VAL A 72 18.54 -41.21 27.04
C VAL A 72 19.94 -41.15 26.47
N ILE A 73 20.46 -39.92 26.30
CA ILE A 73 21.81 -39.63 25.81
C ILE A 73 22.63 -39.13 27.01
N THR A 74 23.13 -40.10 27.80
CA THR A 74 23.93 -39.88 29.03
C THR A 74 25.42 -40.20 28.84
N TYR A 75 25.77 -41.09 27.91
CA TYR A 75 27.13 -41.57 27.68
C TYR A 75 27.63 -41.13 26.30
N ALA A 76 28.89 -40.70 26.24
CA ALA A 76 29.58 -40.39 24.99
C ALA A 76 30.90 -41.17 24.98
N HIS A 77 31.03 -42.14 24.07
CA HIS A 77 32.30 -42.82 23.87
C HIS A 77 33.25 -41.93 23.05
N GLY A 78 33.88 -40.94 23.69
CA GLY A 78 34.82 -40.01 23.03
C GLY A 78 34.14 -39.08 22.01
N ASP A 79 33.16 -38.30 22.47
CA ASP A 79 32.40 -37.31 21.68
C ASP A 79 31.58 -37.87 20.49
N LEU A 80 31.37 -39.19 20.46
CA LEU A 80 30.49 -39.85 19.49
C LEU A 80 29.01 -39.68 19.89
N TYR A 81 28.44 -38.55 19.50
CA TYR A 81 27.05 -38.22 19.72
C TYR A 81 26.14 -38.75 18.61
N PRO A 82 24.88 -39.09 18.90
CA PRO A 82 23.96 -39.59 17.89
C PRO A 82 23.67 -38.57 16.78
N VAL A 83 23.69 -39.05 15.53
CA VAL A 83 23.36 -38.32 14.31
C VAL A 83 22.28 -39.10 13.56
N ILE A 84 21.18 -38.42 13.21
CA ILE A 84 20.14 -38.89 12.30
C ILE A 84 20.38 -38.19 10.96
N ASP A 85 20.81 -38.93 9.94
CA ASP A 85 21.25 -38.39 8.65
C ASP A 85 20.44 -38.98 7.50
N GLY A 86 19.58 -38.18 6.86
CA GLY A 86 18.74 -38.59 5.71
C GLY A 86 17.77 -39.75 5.98
N ASN A 87 17.51 -40.06 7.25
CA ASN A 87 16.71 -41.20 7.69
C ASN A 87 15.63 -40.77 8.70
N THR A 88 14.70 -41.68 8.95
CA THR A 88 13.66 -41.52 9.99
C THR A 88 14.12 -42.11 11.32
N ALA A 89 13.83 -41.43 12.41
CA ALA A 89 14.04 -41.88 13.79
C ALA A 89 12.77 -41.69 14.62
N ASN A 90 12.54 -42.59 15.59
CA ASN A 90 11.37 -42.56 16.45
C ASN A 90 11.77 -42.74 17.92
N ALA A 91 11.03 -42.12 18.83
CA ALA A 91 11.15 -42.35 20.27
C ALA A 91 9.80 -42.08 20.97
N TYR A 92 9.62 -42.63 22.17
CA TYR A 92 8.56 -42.17 23.07
C TYR A 92 8.94 -40.82 23.67
N SER A 93 10.13 -40.75 24.29
CA SER A 93 10.70 -39.52 24.84
C SER A 93 12.22 -39.52 24.65
N ILE A 94 12.84 -38.33 24.66
CA ILE A 94 14.29 -38.15 24.56
C ILE A 94 14.76 -37.27 25.70
N ASN A 95 15.78 -37.71 26.44
CA ASN A 95 16.51 -36.88 27.39
C ASN A 95 17.99 -36.75 26.99
N ILE A 96 18.45 -35.53 26.76
CA ILE A 96 19.84 -35.21 26.38
C ILE A 96 20.52 -34.50 27.55
N GLU A 97 21.52 -35.13 28.15
CA GLU A 97 22.23 -34.52 29.28
C GLU A 97 23.36 -33.60 28.81
N SER A 98 23.63 -32.51 29.53
CA SER A 98 24.81 -31.67 29.24
C SER A 98 26.12 -32.47 29.45
N PRO A 99 27.16 -32.32 28.60
CA PRO A 99 27.29 -31.45 27.42
C PRO A 99 27.00 -32.20 26.10
N ARG A 100 26.18 -33.26 26.14
CA ARG A 100 25.94 -34.15 25.00
C ARG A 100 25.09 -33.46 23.93
N GLN A 101 25.10 -34.00 22.72
CA GLN A 101 24.28 -33.49 21.62
C GLN A 101 23.48 -34.57 20.88
N LEU A 102 22.49 -34.12 20.11
CA LEU A 102 21.78 -34.89 19.09
C LEU A 102 21.73 -34.05 17.81
N THR A 103 22.15 -34.61 16.68
CA THR A 103 22.10 -33.95 15.36
C THR A 103 21.08 -34.62 14.46
N ILE A 104 20.22 -33.83 13.82
CA ILE A 104 19.25 -34.25 12.81
C ILE A 104 19.56 -33.48 11.54
N GLN A 105 19.96 -34.16 10.46
CA GLN A 105 20.49 -33.51 9.27
C GLN A 105 20.09 -34.20 7.95
N ASN A 106 20.21 -33.44 6.86
CA ASN A 106 20.10 -33.89 5.47
C ASN A 106 18.75 -34.54 5.13
N ASN A 107 17.65 -33.84 5.35
CA ASN A 107 16.27 -34.32 5.14
C ASN A 107 15.87 -35.44 6.12
N ALA A 108 16.51 -35.52 7.28
CA ALA A 108 16.15 -36.46 8.32
C ALA A 108 14.81 -36.09 8.97
N GLN A 109 14.13 -37.11 9.52
CA GLN A 109 12.88 -36.91 10.26
C GLN A 109 12.97 -37.59 11.62
N LEU A 110 12.66 -36.85 12.67
CA LEU A 110 12.55 -37.38 14.03
C LEU A 110 11.11 -37.21 14.54
N THR A 111 10.52 -38.30 15.02
CA THR A 111 9.19 -38.28 15.67
C THR A 111 9.30 -38.76 17.11
N VAL A 112 8.88 -37.91 18.05
CA VAL A 112 8.87 -38.18 19.49
C VAL A 112 7.45 -38.07 20.01
N THR A 113 6.84 -39.16 20.47
CA THR A 113 5.40 -39.16 20.78
C THR A 113 5.04 -38.43 22.08
N GLU A 114 6.00 -38.14 22.95
CA GLU A 114 5.77 -37.47 24.23
C GLU A 114 6.64 -36.22 24.39
N LYS A 115 7.91 -36.35 24.81
CA LYS A 115 8.71 -35.17 25.14
C LYS A 115 10.17 -35.30 24.72
N ILE A 116 10.73 -34.19 24.23
CA ILE A 116 12.18 -33.98 24.15
C ILE A 116 12.56 -33.04 25.30
N THR A 117 13.45 -33.48 26.19
CA THR A 117 14.05 -32.65 27.23
C THR A 117 15.56 -32.62 27.03
N THR A 118 16.17 -31.44 27.10
CA THR A 118 17.62 -31.30 26.96
C THR A 118 18.24 -30.30 27.94
N ASN A 119 19.38 -30.68 28.50
CA ASN A 119 20.39 -29.79 29.08
C ASN A 119 21.67 -29.73 28.21
N GLY A 120 21.70 -30.50 27.14
CA GLY A 120 22.75 -30.52 26.12
C GLY A 120 22.34 -29.70 24.90
N LYS A 121 22.90 -30.06 23.73
CA LYS A 121 22.63 -29.40 22.45
C LYS A 121 21.73 -30.27 21.55
N ILE A 122 20.81 -29.65 20.83
CA ILE A 122 20.14 -30.28 19.68
C ILE A 122 20.41 -29.43 18.44
N ILE A 123 20.75 -30.10 17.34
CA ILE A 123 21.05 -29.48 16.04
C ILE A 123 20.06 -30.03 15.02
N ILE A 124 19.37 -29.16 14.28
CA ILE A 124 18.40 -29.52 13.24
C ILE A 124 18.74 -28.78 11.94
N ASP A 125 19.31 -29.48 10.97
CA ASP A 125 19.89 -28.85 9.78
C ASP A 125 19.35 -29.44 8.47
N ASN A 126 19.52 -28.71 7.37
CA ASN A 126 19.42 -29.20 5.99
C ASN A 126 18.08 -29.88 5.67
N ASN A 127 16.98 -29.13 5.74
CA ASN A 127 15.61 -29.56 5.47
C ASN A 127 15.11 -30.70 6.37
N SER A 128 15.70 -30.85 7.55
CA SER A 128 15.27 -31.86 8.52
C SER A 128 14.04 -31.40 9.30
N ILE A 129 13.28 -32.38 9.80
CA ILE A 129 12.02 -32.14 10.51
C ILE A 129 12.03 -32.88 11.85
N VAL A 130 11.73 -32.15 12.93
CA VAL A 130 11.47 -32.74 14.25
C VAL A 130 10.00 -32.55 14.60
N ASN A 131 9.33 -33.64 14.96
CA ASN A 131 7.97 -33.63 15.47
C ASN A 131 7.97 -34.16 16.90
N ALA A 132 7.46 -33.39 17.85
CA ALA A 132 7.26 -33.87 19.21
C ALA A 132 5.97 -33.33 19.83
N LYS A 133 5.48 -34.01 20.86
CA LYS A 133 4.33 -33.49 21.61
C LYS A 133 4.73 -32.31 22.52
N ASN A 134 5.84 -32.44 23.24
CA ASN A 134 6.42 -31.38 24.08
C ASN A 134 7.94 -31.24 23.83
N PHE A 135 8.47 -30.03 23.99
CA PHE A 135 9.91 -29.75 23.86
C PHE A 135 10.39 -28.80 24.96
N GLU A 136 11.43 -29.22 25.68
CA GLU A 136 11.93 -28.49 26.84
C GLU A 136 13.46 -28.39 26.83
N ILE A 137 13.96 -27.16 27.01
CA ILE A 137 15.38 -26.88 27.25
C ILE A 137 15.50 -26.39 28.69
N THR A 138 16.07 -27.20 29.59
CA THR A 138 16.05 -26.92 31.04
C THR A 138 17.24 -26.08 31.55
N SER A 139 18.41 -26.13 30.91
CA SER A 139 19.60 -25.29 31.20
C SER A 139 20.70 -25.56 30.15
N GLY A 140 21.52 -24.56 29.78
CA GLY A 140 22.63 -24.79 28.84
C GLY A 140 23.62 -23.63 28.73
N GLY A 141 24.90 -23.94 28.50
CA GLY A 141 25.90 -23.00 28.01
C GLY A 141 26.15 -23.21 26.52
N GLY A 142 26.18 -22.14 25.71
CA GLY A 142 26.16 -22.21 24.23
C GLY A 142 24.76 -22.53 23.67
N SER A 143 24.52 -22.35 22.35
CA SER A 143 23.22 -22.57 21.68
C SER A 143 22.68 -23.98 21.95
N ALA A 144 21.59 -24.08 22.72
CA ALA A 144 21.03 -25.35 23.17
C ALA A 144 20.08 -25.96 22.13
N LEU A 145 19.40 -25.11 21.36
CA LEU A 145 18.74 -25.43 20.10
C LEU A 145 19.44 -24.63 19.00
N ASP A 146 19.90 -25.34 17.98
CA ASP A 146 20.57 -24.81 16.80
C ASP A 146 19.84 -25.38 15.57
N MET A 147 19.33 -24.50 14.72
CA MET A 147 18.56 -24.87 13.55
C MET A 147 19.16 -24.18 12.32
N ASP A 148 19.11 -24.81 11.15
CA ASP A 148 19.34 -24.14 9.88
C ASP A 148 18.58 -24.83 8.75
N ALA A 149 17.81 -24.04 7.99
CA ALA A 149 16.93 -24.50 6.93
C ALA A 149 16.07 -25.72 7.35
N SER A 150 15.45 -25.68 8.52
CA SER A 150 14.81 -26.86 9.12
C SER A 150 13.48 -26.55 9.82
N VAL A 151 12.76 -27.59 10.24
CA VAL A 151 11.42 -27.45 10.82
C VAL A 151 11.33 -28.13 12.19
N LEU A 152 10.87 -27.40 13.20
CA LEU A 152 10.53 -27.90 14.52
C LEU A 152 9.02 -27.78 14.75
N ASN A 153 8.31 -28.90 14.77
CA ASN A 153 6.88 -28.96 15.00
C ASN A 153 6.55 -29.54 16.37
N ILE A 154 5.96 -28.74 17.24
CA ILE A 154 5.57 -29.13 18.59
C ILE A 154 4.05 -29.03 18.75
N GLU A 155 3.43 -30.11 19.22
CA GLU A 155 1.96 -30.19 19.35
C GLU A 155 1.44 -29.30 20.47
N GLU A 156 2.07 -29.34 21.65
CA GLU A 156 1.67 -28.60 22.84
C GLU A 156 2.73 -27.54 23.16
N ASP A 157 3.57 -27.79 24.17
CA ASP A 157 4.40 -26.76 24.78
C ASP A 157 5.86 -26.84 24.34
N ILE A 158 6.38 -25.67 23.94
CA ILE A 158 7.81 -25.35 23.91
C ILE A 158 8.15 -24.56 25.18
N ALA A 159 9.01 -25.11 26.03
CA ALA A 159 9.53 -24.43 27.22
C ALA A 159 11.06 -24.28 27.12
N ILE A 160 11.53 -23.05 26.93
CA ILE A 160 12.95 -22.79 26.68
C ILE A 160 13.56 -21.90 27.76
N ASN A 161 14.44 -22.53 28.55
CA ASN A 161 15.27 -21.87 29.56
C ASN A 161 16.75 -21.81 29.14
N GLY A 162 17.05 -21.99 27.84
CA GLY A 162 18.40 -21.90 27.26
C GLY A 162 18.45 -21.00 26.01
N PRO A 163 19.63 -20.77 25.43
CA PRO A 163 19.76 -20.02 24.17
C PRO A 163 19.23 -20.82 22.97
N ILE A 164 18.68 -20.09 22.00
CA ILE A 164 18.11 -20.60 20.75
C ILE A 164 18.78 -19.87 19.59
N ASP A 165 19.14 -20.61 18.56
CA ASP A 165 19.52 -20.09 17.27
C ASP A 165 18.63 -20.75 16.21
N THR A 166 17.87 -19.95 15.45
CA THR A 166 17.05 -20.48 14.36
C THR A 166 17.84 -20.65 13.07
N GLY A 167 19.09 -20.15 13.01
CA GLY A 167 19.83 -20.01 11.76
C GLY A 167 18.97 -19.27 10.74
N THR A 168 19.03 -19.71 9.48
CA THR A 168 18.24 -19.12 8.38
C THR A 168 17.20 -20.08 7.83
N LYS A 169 16.06 -19.57 7.35
CA LYS A 169 15.01 -20.36 6.66
C LYS A 169 14.44 -21.51 7.49
N SER A 170 14.45 -21.35 8.81
CA SER A 170 13.88 -22.32 9.73
C SER A 170 12.43 -21.97 10.07
N THR A 171 11.67 -22.97 10.47
CA THR A 171 10.29 -22.80 10.91
C THR A 171 10.02 -23.50 12.23
N ILE A 172 9.39 -22.79 13.17
CA ILE A 172 8.92 -23.35 14.45
C ILE A 172 7.40 -23.27 14.50
N TYR A 173 6.75 -24.37 14.89
CA TYR A 173 5.33 -24.45 15.22
C TYR A 173 5.14 -24.95 16.67
N ALA A 174 4.26 -24.30 17.43
CA ALA A 174 3.89 -24.73 18.79
C ALA A 174 2.46 -24.31 19.14
N GLU A 175 1.81 -24.98 20.10
CA GLU A 175 0.59 -24.45 20.72
C GLU A 175 0.94 -23.30 21.67
N ASN A 176 1.90 -23.53 22.57
CA ASN A 176 2.44 -22.50 23.45
C ASN A 176 3.97 -22.47 23.37
N LEU A 177 4.55 -21.27 23.44
CA LEU A 177 5.99 -21.08 23.56
C LEU A 177 6.28 -20.19 24.75
N THR A 178 7.00 -20.73 25.72
CA THR A 178 7.45 -20.02 26.91
C THR A 178 8.96 -19.94 26.91
N GLN A 179 9.48 -18.70 26.94
CA GLN A 179 10.91 -18.44 27.08
C GLN A 179 11.18 -17.72 28.42
N SER A 180 11.59 -18.49 29.43
CA SER A 180 11.74 -18.05 30.82
C SER A 180 13.16 -18.27 31.36
N ASN A 181 14.06 -17.28 31.23
CA ASN A 181 15.36 -17.34 31.94
C ASN A 181 15.87 -15.91 32.25
N SER A 182 16.57 -15.76 33.38
CA SER A 182 17.24 -14.54 33.84
C SER A 182 18.57 -14.23 33.14
N ASP A 183 19.12 -15.15 32.33
CA ASP A 183 20.32 -14.86 31.55
C ASP A 183 20.00 -13.85 30.43
N LEU A 184 20.92 -12.98 30.01
CA LEU A 184 20.66 -11.94 28.99
C LEU A 184 20.88 -12.43 27.56
N SER A 185 21.07 -13.73 27.34
CA SER A 185 21.28 -14.28 26.00
C SER A 185 20.11 -13.96 25.07
N GLN A 186 20.46 -13.39 23.93
CA GLN A 186 19.58 -12.96 22.85
C GLN A 186 19.06 -14.16 22.06
N TRP A 187 17.79 -14.13 21.66
CA TRP A 187 17.26 -15.02 20.62
C TRP A 187 17.15 -14.21 19.31
N ILE A 188 17.90 -14.64 18.30
CA ILE A 188 17.83 -14.07 16.95
C ILE A 188 16.96 -14.98 16.11
N ILE A 189 15.96 -14.39 15.46
CA ILE A 189 15.15 -15.01 14.42
C ILE A 189 15.58 -14.36 13.10
N ASP A 190 16.26 -15.13 12.24
CA ASP A 190 16.90 -14.64 11.01
C ASP A 190 16.34 -15.38 9.79
N ASP A 191 15.75 -14.65 8.82
CA ASP A 191 15.09 -15.21 7.63
C ASP A 191 14.20 -16.44 7.98
N SER A 192 13.52 -16.40 9.13
CA SER A 192 12.88 -17.57 9.75
C SER A 192 11.47 -17.24 10.23
N GLU A 193 10.68 -18.30 10.45
CA GLU A 193 9.26 -18.20 10.79
C GLU A 193 8.96 -18.89 12.13
N VAL A 194 8.23 -18.21 13.02
CA VAL A 194 7.77 -18.78 14.30
C VAL A 194 6.26 -18.59 14.42
N TYR A 195 5.54 -19.69 14.56
CA TYR A 195 4.09 -19.72 14.68
C TYR A 195 3.68 -20.35 16.01
N VAL A 196 2.97 -19.59 16.84
CA VAL A 196 2.49 -20.03 18.15
C VAL A 196 0.97 -19.91 18.20
N TYR A 197 0.26 -21.04 18.32
CA TYR A 197 -1.19 -21.05 18.14
C TYR A 197 -1.97 -20.33 19.24
N ASN A 198 -1.52 -20.43 20.48
CA ASN A 198 -2.24 -19.90 21.62
C ASN A 198 -1.47 -18.77 22.31
N LYS A 199 -0.30 -19.06 22.89
CA LYS A 199 0.40 -18.04 23.67
C LYS A 199 1.91 -18.09 23.53
N LEU A 200 2.49 -16.93 23.20
CA LEU A 200 3.91 -16.66 23.24
C LEU A 200 4.23 -15.82 24.48
N TYR A 201 4.98 -16.41 25.40
CA TYR A 201 5.47 -15.75 26.60
C TYR A 201 6.98 -15.60 26.54
N THR A 202 7.50 -14.41 26.82
CA THR A 202 8.94 -14.14 26.81
C THR A 202 9.37 -13.16 27.89
N GLN A 203 10.60 -13.40 28.34
CA GLN A 203 11.34 -12.57 29.29
C GLN A 203 12.72 -12.15 28.74
N LYS A 204 12.96 -12.29 27.43
CA LYS A 204 14.29 -12.16 26.81
C LYS A 204 14.39 -11.01 25.83
N LEU A 205 15.64 -10.72 25.43
CA LEU A 205 15.93 -9.96 24.22
C LEU A 205 15.63 -10.85 23.00
N ILE A 206 14.73 -10.41 22.13
CA ILE A 206 14.41 -11.06 20.86
C ILE A 206 14.71 -10.07 19.73
N GLU A 207 15.44 -10.51 18.71
CA GLU A 207 15.65 -9.74 17.49
C GLU A 207 15.10 -10.51 16.29
N LEU A 208 14.24 -9.86 15.51
CA LEU A 208 13.80 -10.36 14.21
C LEU A 208 14.57 -9.60 13.13
N VAL A 209 15.21 -10.35 12.24
CA VAL A 209 16.03 -9.82 11.14
C VAL A 209 15.74 -10.56 9.82
N ASN A 210 16.18 -9.95 8.72
CA ASN A 210 16.10 -10.41 7.34
C ASN A 210 14.70 -10.90 6.91
N GLY A 211 13.64 -10.16 7.28
CA GLY A 211 12.27 -10.46 6.87
C GLY A 211 11.60 -11.57 7.68
N SER A 212 12.10 -11.84 8.90
CA SER A 212 11.54 -12.86 9.78
C SER A 212 10.10 -12.59 10.20
N ILE A 213 9.35 -13.67 10.44
CA ILE A 213 7.94 -13.63 10.80
C ILE A 213 7.72 -14.31 12.15
N VAL A 214 7.03 -13.62 13.04
CA VAL A 214 6.48 -14.20 14.27
C VAL A 214 4.98 -13.96 14.30
N GLN A 215 4.20 -15.02 14.52
CA GLN A 215 2.76 -14.93 14.69
C GLN A 215 2.33 -15.67 15.96
N THR A 216 1.49 -15.02 16.76
CA THR A 216 0.89 -15.62 17.95
C THR A 216 -0.54 -15.12 18.16
N LYS A 217 -1.38 -15.92 18.80
CA LYS A 217 -2.69 -15.45 19.24
C LYS A 217 -2.55 -14.41 20.36
N ASP A 218 -1.92 -14.80 21.46
CA ASP A 218 -1.59 -13.90 22.57
C ASP A 218 -0.07 -13.73 22.70
N LEU A 219 0.38 -12.50 22.93
CA LEU A 219 1.77 -12.16 23.23
C LEU A 219 1.87 -11.53 24.62
N GLU A 220 2.68 -12.14 25.48
CA GLU A 220 3.03 -11.57 26.78
C GLU A 220 4.55 -11.40 26.90
N MET A 221 4.97 -10.13 26.94
CA MET A 221 6.37 -9.78 27.16
C MET A 221 6.54 -9.17 28.56
N THR A 222 7.24 -9.88 29.44
CA THR A 222 7.51 -9.40 30.80
C THR A 222 8.96 -8.99 31.00
N ASN A 223 9.18 -7.92 31.76
CA ASN A 223 10.52 -7.45 32.07
C ASN A 223 11.13 -8.26 33.23
N SER A 224 12.24 -8.96 32.98
CA SER A 224 13.04 -9.64 34.00
C SER A 224 14.48 -9.12 34.06
N GLY A 225 14.73 -7.85 33.69
CA GLY A 225 16.05 -7.21 33.78
C GLY A 225 16.69 -6.85 32.44
N GLY A 226 15.93 -6.31 31.47
CA GLY A 226 16.47 -5.84 30.18
C GLY A 226 15.86 -6.50 28.93
N SER A 227 14.74 -7.20 29.09
CA SER A 227 13.98 -7.78 27.98
C SER A 227 13.57 -6.68 27.00
N GLU A 228 13.92 -6.85 25.72
CA GLU A 228 13.56 -5.93 24.63
C GLU A 228 13.22 -6.77 23.38
N TRP A 229 12.24 -6.37 22.61
CA TRP A 229 12.08 -6.89 21.25
C TRP A 229 12.54 -5.84 20.24
N LYS A 230 13.38 -6.24 19.30
CA LYS A 230 13.78 -5.39 18.19
C LYS A 230 13.43 -6.05 16.87
N LEU A 231 12.66 -5.35 16.05
CA LEU A 231 12.31 -5.81 14.73
C LEU A 231 13.02 -4.94 13.71
N TYR A 232 13.91 -5.55 12.94
CA TYR A 232 14.68 -4.91 11.88
C TYR A 232 14.01 -5.10 10.52
N ASP A 233 14.59 -4.46 9.50
CA ASP A 233 14.26 -4.66 8.08
C ASP A 233 12.75 -4.82 7.82
N THR A 234 12.32 -5.80 7.03
CA THR A 234 10.92 -6.07 6.69
C THR A 234 10.28 -7.10 7.63
N SER A 235 10.87 -7.36 8.79
CA SER A 235 10.37 -8.34 9.75
C SER A 235 8.98 -7.98 10.29
N VAL A 236 8.16 -9.00 10.55
CA VAL A 236 6.74 -8.86 10.92
C VAL A 236 6.43 -9.63 12.20
N LEU A 237 5.86 -8.93 13.19
CA LEU A 237 5.20 -9.55 14.34
C LEU A 237 3.69 -9.39 14.21
N THR A 238 2.97 -10.50 14.24
CA THR A 238 1.50 -10.54 14.26
C THR A 238 1.00 -11.07 15.60
N VAL A 239 0.10 -10.32 16.25
CA VAL A 239 -0.56 -10.71 17.50
C VAL A 239 -2.07 -10.67 17.29
N GLU A 240 -2.75 -11.80 17.43
CA GLU A 240 -4.16 -11.86 17.02
C GLU A 240 -5.11 -11.17 18.00
N GLU A 241 -4.94 -11.44 19.29
CA GLU A 241 -5.78 -10.96 20.38
C GLU A 241 -4.94 -10.11 21.35
N ASP A 242 -4.46 -10.69 22.44
CA ASP A 242 -3.90 -9.91 23.54
C ASP A 242 -2.41 -9.59 23.35
N LEU A 243 -2.10 -8.30 23.30
CA LEU A 243 -0.73 -7.79 23.40
C LEU A 243 -0.50 -7.23 24.81
N THR A 244 0.24 -7.97 25.62
CA THR A 244 0.66 -7.55 26.97
C THR A 244 2.14 -7.17 26.99
N LEU A 245 2.43 -5.88 27.16
CA LEU A 245 3.79 -5.34 27.14
C LEU A 245 4.14 -4.68 28.48
N THR A 246 5.09 -5.28 29.20
CA THR A 246 5.71 -4.66 30.39
C THR A 246 7.23 -4.48 30.22
N SER A 247 7.73 -4.67 28.99
CA SER A 247 9.13 -4.54 28.58
C SER A 247 9.25 -3.63 27.35
N LYS A 248 10.45 -3.49 26.78
CA LYS A 248 10.73 -2.58 25.67
C LYS A 248 10.42 -3.23 24.31
N MET A 249 9.85 -2.47 23.37
CA MET A 249 9.67 -2.90 21.99
C MET A 249 10.14 -1.79 21.04
N THR A 250 10.99 -2.16 20.08
CA THR A 250 11.57 -1.28 19.08
C THR A 250 11.28 -1.81 17.68
N LEU A 251 10.53 -1.05 16.88
CA LEU A 251 10.30 -1.28 15.46
C LEU A 251 11.23 -0.35 14.66
N TYR A 252 12.14 -0.91 13.87
CA TYR A 252 12.94 -0.13 12.93
C TYR A 252 12.14 0.17 11.64
N ASN A 253 12.69 1.02 10.76
CA ASN A 253 11.97 1.68 9.66
C ASN A 253 10.94 0.79 8.91
N ASN A 254 11.36 -0.37 8.43
CA ASN A 254 10.54 -1.20 7.55
C ASN A 254 9.79 -2.33 8.30
N ALA A 255 9.95 -2.41 9.63
CA ALA A 255 9.38 -3.48 10.44
C ALA A 255 7.89 -3.22 10.72
N SER A 256 7.14 -4.27 11.02
CA SER A 256 5.70 -4.19 11.26
C SER A 256 5.28 -4.91 12.53
N LEU A 257 4.46 -4.22 13.33
CA LEU A 257 3.59 -4.85 14.32
C LEU A 257 2.16 -4.85 13.79
N ILE A 258 1.56 -6.03 13.69
CA ILE A 258 0.20 -6.21 13.19
C ILE A 258 -0.62 -6.84 14.29
N GLN A 259 -1.80 -6.28 14.49
CA GLN A 259 -2.81 -6.87 15.34
C GLN A 259 -4.07 -7.13 14.54
N THR A 260 -4.72 -8.27 14.74
CA THR A 260 -5.91 -8.64 13.97
C THR A 260 -7.20 -8.40 14.72
N SER A 261 -7.17 -8.40 16.06
CA SER A 261 -8.36 -8.16 16.89
C SER A 261 -8.97 -6.79 16.62
N THR A 262 -10.28 -6.79 16.42
CA THR A 262 -11.08 -5.56 16.29
C THR A 262 -11.26 -4.84 17.63
N THR A 263 -10.85 -5.44 18.74
CA THR A 263 -10.79 -4.78 20.05
C THR A 263 -9.36 -4.40 20.39
N ASP A 264 -9.19 -3.21 20.98
CA ASP A 264 -7.90 -2.74 21.47
C ASP A 264 -7.79 -3.03 22.97
N GLU A 265 -7.53 -4.30 23.30
CA GLU A 265 -7.39 -4.85 24.66
C GLU A 265 -5.94 -4.87 25.14
N ASN A 266 -5.06 -4.17 24.42
CA ASN A 266 -3.64 -4.13 24.72
C ASN A 266 -3.38 -3.63 26.14
N THR A 267 -2.64 -4.43 26.90
CA THR A 267 -2.33 -4.16 28.30
C THR A 267 -0.87 -3.76 28.43
N TYR A 268 -0.63 -2.59 29.03
CA TYR A 268 0.71 -2.07 29.28
C TYR A 268 0.90 -1.89 30.78
N GLY A 269 1.96 -2.48 31.34
CA GLY A 269 2.20 -2.48 32.79
C GLY A 269 3.11 -1.32 33.24
N ALA A 270 2.88 -0.82 34.47
CA ALA A 270 3.58 0.33 35.05
C ALA A 270 4.99 0.03 35.64
N PHE A 271 5.58 -1.15 35.39
CA PHE A 271 6.86 -1.50 36.01
C PHE A 271 8.06 -1.10 35.15
N TYR A 272 8.95 -0.32 35.77
CA TYR A 272 10.28 0.15 35.33
C TYR A 272 10.64 -0.07 33.84
N GLN A 273 10.64 1.03 33.08
CA GLN A 273 11.31 1.21 31.78
C GLN A 273 10.67 0.57 30.53
N GLY A 274 9.36 0.30 30.51
CA GLY A 274 8.68 0.01 29.25
C GLY A 274 8.80 1.21 28.29
N GLU A 275 9.40 0.99 27.13
CA GLU A 275 9.57 1.99 26.07
C GLU A 275 9.04 1.41 24.76
N LEU A 276 8.20 2.17 24.06
CA LEU A 276 7.73 1.84 22.72
C LEU A 276 8.44 2.75 21.73
N ASN A 277 9.17 2.16 20.80
CA ASN A 277 9.97 2.88 19.83
C ASN A 277 9.58 2.48 18.40
N ILE A 278 9.32 3.47 17.56
CA ILE A 278 9.20 3.28 16.11
C ILE A 278 10.14 4.26 15.43
N TYR A 279 11.12 3.74 14.69
CA TYR A 279 11.96 4.55 13.82
C TYR A 279 11.31 4.68 12.45
N ARG A 280 11.36 5.87 11.86
CA ARG A 280 10.94 6.16 10.49
C ARG A 280 11.98 6.98 9.78
N THR A 281 12.48 6.48 8.67
CA THR A 281 13.51 7.13 7.87
C THR A 281 12.91 7.61 6.57
N VAL A 282 13.15 8.87 6.26
CA VAL A 282 12.78 9.52 5.01
C VAL A 282 14.06 9.98 4.34
N GLU A 283 14.18 9.72 3.04
CA GLU A 283 15.35 10.07 2.25
C GLU A 283 15.25 11.51 1.71
N SER A 284 16.41 12.10 1.43
CA SER A 284 16.56 13.37 0.72
C SER A 284 15.79 14.56 1.31
N VAL A 285 15.78 14.67 2.65
CA VAL A 285 15.06 15.76 3.35
C VAL A 285 15.95 16.98 3.47
N ARG A 286 15.55 18.10 2.83
CA ARG A 286 16.20 19.41 3.03
C ARG A 286 15.68 20.10 4.29
N ASN A 287 16.45 21.05 4.81
CA ASN A 287 16.06 21.91 5.95
C ASN A 287 14.75 22.68 5.71
N THR A 288 14.40 22.87 4.45
CA THR A 288 13.18 23.57 4.06
C THR A 288 11.99 22.64 4.02
N ASP A 289 12.19 21.37 3.69
CA ASP A 289 11.12 20.45 3.31
C ASP A 289 10.19 20.14 4.48
N TYR A 290 8.94 19.82 4.18
CA TYR A 290 8.00 19.29 5.16
C TYR A 290 7.84 17.79 4.96
N VAL A 291 7.80 17.06 6.06
CA VAL A 291 7.48 15.63 6.07
C VAL A 291 6.11 15.43 6.69
N TYR A 292 5.33 14.55 6.08
CA TYR A 292 3.93 14.30 6.42
C TYR A 292 3.83 13.11 7.36
N TRP A 293 3.40 13.38 8.59
CA TRP A 293 3.40 12.44 9.69
C TRP A 293 1.99 12.12 10.20
N SER A 294 1.82 10.93 10.72
CA SER A 294 0.71 10.52 11.59
C SER A 294 1.27 9.68 12.74
N SER A 295 0.51 9.53 13.82
CA SER A 295 0.99 8.79 14.98
C SER A 295 0.48 7.35 15.00
N PRO A 296 1.36 6.35 15.07
CA PRO A 296 1.02 4.96 15.36
C PRO A 296 0.80 4.68 16.87
N ILE A 297 1.12 5.67 17.71
CA ILE A 297 1.06 5.58 19.17
C ILE A 297 -0.01 6.55 19.68
N ASP A 298 -0.90 6.06 20.52
CA ASP A 298 -1.93 6.88 21.16
C ASP A 298 -1.29 7.99 22.01
N ASN A 299 -1.84 9.21 22.00
CA ASN A 299 -1.37 10.36 22.77
C ASN A 299 0.08 10.84 22.51
N TYR A 300 0.71 10.45 21.40
CA TYR A 300 2.06 10.95 21.06
C TYR A 300 2.04 12.47 20.81
N ASP A 301 2.94 13.21 21.44
CA ASP A 301 3.01 14.68 21.31
C ASP A 301 3.83 15.08 20.08
N ILE A 302 3.23 15.91 19.21
CA ILE A 302 3.86 16.38 17.97
C ILE A 302 5.15 17.17 18.20
N SER A 303 5.31 17.78 19.39
CA SER A 303 6.53 18.51 19.73
C SER A 303 7.78 17.63 19.80
N ASN A 304 7.60 16.31 19.89
CA ASN A 304 8.68 15.31 19.85
C ASN A 304 9.12 14.95 18.41
N ILE A 305 8.43 15.45 17.37
CA ILE A 305 8.82 15.26 15.97
C ILE A 305 9.71 16.41 15.54
N GLY A 306 11.00 16.15 15.34
CA GLY A 306 11.98 17.16 14.95
C GLY A 306 12.15 18.31 15.96
N ASN A 307 13.19 19.11 15.77
CA ASN A 307 13.47 20.29 16.60
C ASN A 307 13.12 21.58 15.85
N THR A 308 11.83 21.84 15.66
CA THR A 308 11.33 22.99 14.88
C THR A 308 10.02 23.53 15.44
N SER A 309 9.73 24.83 15.33
CA SER A 309 8.38 25.36 15.61
C SER A 309 7.41 25.19 14.44
N HIS A 310 7.90 24.78 13.26
CA HIS A 310 7.13 24.70 12.02
C HIS A 310 6.41 23.36 11.94
N ARG A 311 5.26 23.28 12.60
CA ARG A 311 4.40 22.11 12.69
C ARG A 311 2.97 22.52 12.44
N TYR A 312 2.27 21.84 11.54
CA TYR A 312 0.95 22.25 11.09
C TYR A 312 0.00 21.08 10.90
N ILE A 313 -1.29 21.38 11.02
CA ILE A 313 -2.40 20.57 10.54
C ILE A 313 -3.08 21.30 9.39
N TRP A 314 -3.74 20.54 8.53
CA TRP A 314 -4.63 21.11 7.52
C TRP A 314 -6.04 21.26 8.08
N SER A 315 -6.57 22.47 7.94
CA SER A 315 -7.97 22.83 8.20
C SER A 315 -8.70 22.91 6.86
N PRO A 316 -9.59 21.96 6.52
CA PRO A 316 -10.23 21.88 5.20
C PRO A 316 -11.05 23.11 4.83
N THR A 317 -11.59 23.80 5.83
CA THR A 317 -12.51 24.92 5.66
C THR A 317 -12.17 26.05 6.61
N VAL A 318 -11.82 27.21 6.07
CA VAL A 318 -11.51 28.41 6.86
C VAL A 318 -12.42 29.55 6.38
N ASP A 319 -13.07 30.25 7.31
CA ASP A 319 -13.86 31.44 6.97
C ASP A 319 -12.91 32.58 6.60
N HIS A 320 -12.83 32.89 5.31
CA HIS A 320 -12.03 33.99 4.78
C HIS A 320 -12.79 35.31 4.85
N THR A 321 -13.56 35.53 5.92
CA THR A 321 -14.38 36.73 6.15
C THR A 321 -15.37 37.04 5.02
N GLY A 322 -15.84 36.00 4.32
CA GLY A 322 -16.74 36.10 3.18
C GLY A 322 -16.11 36.60 1.87
N VAL A 323 -14.78 36.66 1.78
CA VAL A 323 -14.05 37.01 0.54
C VAL A 323 -14.23 35.91 -0.52
N TYR A 324 -14.04 34.65 -0.13
CA TYR A 324 -14.15 33.51 -1.04
C TYR A 324 -15.41 32.70 -0.75
N ALA A 325 -16.15 32.35 -1.81
CA ALA A 325 -17.35 31.54 -1.69
C ALA A 325 -17.07 30.09 -1.27
N SER A 326 -15.89 29.55 -1.60
CA SER A 326 -15.52 28.18 -1.27
C SER A 326 -15.09 27.97 0.18
N ASN A 327 -14.62 29.02 0.86
CA ASN A 327 -13.97 28.90 2.17
C ASN A 327 -12.90 27.78 2.20
N PHE A 328 -12.08 27.69 1.15
CA PHE A 328 -11.03 26.69 1.00
C PHE A 328 -10.10 26.61 2.22
N GLY A 329 -9.41 25.47 2.34
CA GLY A 329 -8.62 25.16 3.52
C GLY A 329 -7.34 25.98 3.69
N ASN A 330 -6.78 25.95 4.90
CA ASN A 330 -5.49 26.56 5.20
C ASN A 330 -4.71 25.75 6.25
N TRP A 331 -3.41 26.00 6.35
CA TRP A 331 -2.54 25.43 7.38
C TRP A 331 -2.73 26.14 8.72
N GLU A 332 -2.89 25.36 9.79
CA GLU A 332 -2.97 25.84 11.16
C GLU A 332 -1.84 25.27 12.00
N SER A 333 -1.26 26.06 12.90
CA SER A 333 -0.20 25.60 13.80
C SER A 333 -0.65 24.42 14.65
N ALA A 334 0.16 23.37 14.71
CA ALA A 334 -0.12 22.17 15.47
C ALA A 334 0.66 22.11 16.79
N SER A 335 0.00 21.66 17.87
CA SER A 335 0.62 21.46 19.17
C SER A 335 -0.09 20.37 19.98
N GLY A 336 0.60 19.77 20.94
CA GLY A 336 0.04 18.75 21.83
C GLY A 336 -0.07 17.36 21.21
N SER A 337 -0.97 16.55 21.78
CA SER A 337 -1.17 15.16 21.36
C SER A 337 -1.73 15.04 19.95
N MET A 338 -1.13 14.17 19.15
CA MET A 338 -1.58 13.82 17.81
C MET A 338 -2.86 12.98 17.90
N ILE A 339 -3.86 13.33 17.09
CA ILE A 339 -5.14 12.62 16.97
C ILE A 339 -4.93 11.38 16.10
N LYS A 340 -5.48 10.23 16.51
CA LYS A 340 -5.42 8.98 15.72
C LYS A 340 -6.02 9.19 14.34
N GLY A 341 -5.28 8.80 13.30
CA GLY A 341 -5.72 8.91 11.91
C GLY A 341 -5.62 10.32 11.31
N LYS A 342 -5.27 11.35 12.10
CA LYS A 342 -5.02 12.70 11.60
C LYS A 342 -3.60 12.79 11.04
N GLY A 343 -3.43 13.54 9.96
CA GLY A 343 -2.12 13.85 9.40
C GLY A 343 -1.64 15.23 9.83
N TYR A 344 -0.32 15.35 9.91
CA TYR A 344 0.42 16.52 10.37
C TYR A 344 1.59 16.75 9.43
N ILE A 345 2.02 17.99 9.28
CA ILE A 345 3.28 18.29 8.59
C ILE A 345 4.27 18.88 9.58
N VAL A 346 5.51 18.44 9.49
CA VAL A 346 6.60 18.95 10.31
C VAL A 346 7.76 19.26 9.40
N ARG A 347 8.33 20.46 9.53
CA ARG A 347 9.49 20.82 8.75
C ARG A 347 10.67 19.91 9.12
N GLY A 348 11.17 19.19 8.12
CA GLY A 348 12.33 18.33 8.21
C GLY A 348 13.59 19.13 8.52
N GLY A 349 14.59 18.42 9.05
CA GLY A 349 15.88 18.98 9.42
C GLY A 349 15.92 19.56 10.83
N PRO A 350 16.04 18.71 11.88
CA PRO A 350 16.47 19.20 13.17
C PRO A 350 17.86 19.84 13.05
N SER A 351 18.17 20.81 13.91
CA SER A 351 19.53 21.33 14.04
C SER A 351 20.55 20.18 14.15
N GLY A 352 21.46 20.08 13.17
CA GLY A 352 22.46 19.01 13.07
C GLY A 352 22.17 17.90 12.05
N HIS A 353 21.04 17.93 11.35
CA HIS A 353 20.83 17.04 10.20
C HIS A 353 21.67 17.49 8.98
N ILE A 354 21.94 16.55 8.08
CA ILE A 354 22.62 16.84 6.81
C ILE A 354 21.57 17.28 5.81
N ASP A 355 21.71 18.50 5.29
CA ASP A 355 20.80 19.05 4.29
C ASP A 355 20.74 18.17 3.03
N GLY A 356 19.53 17.73 2.65
CA GLY A 356 19.32 16.79 1.55
C GLY A 356 19.73 15.33 1.85
N GLY A 357 20.05 15.03 3.11
CA GLY A 357 20.36 13.67 3.59
C GLY A 357 19.13 12.91 4.10
N GLU A 358 19.38 11.72 4.66
CA GLU A 358 18.36 10.95 5.36
C GLU A 358 17.96 11.61 6.68
N TYR A 359 16.66 11.62 6.96
CA TYR A 359 16.09 12.05 8.24
C TYR A 359 15.37 10.88 8.89
N THR A 360 15.83 10.47 10.07
CA THR A 360 15.18 9.44 10.88
C THR A 360 14.47 10.06 12.09
N GLN A 361 13.15 9.91 12.15
CA GLN A 361 12.32 10.27 13.29
C GLN A 361 12.12 9.06 14.20
N LEU A 362 12.26 9.28 15.52
CA LEU A 362 11.93 8.30 16.55
C LEU A 362 10.59 8.67 17.21
N PHE A 363 9.58 7.84 17.02
CA PHE A 363 8.37 7.85 17.82
C PHE A 363 8.62 6.99 19.06
N SER A 364 9.24 7.60 20.09
CA SER A 364 9.52 6.97 21.37
C SER A 364 8.53 7.42 22.43
N LEU A 365 8.15 6.52 23.31
CA LEU A 365 7.49 6.90 24.55
C LEU A 365 7.84 6.01 25.74
N ASN A 366 8.10 6.66 26.88
CA ASN A 366 8.35 6.01 28.16
C ASN A 366 7.03 5.81 28.93
N LEU A 367 6.63 4.55 29.09
CA LEU A 367 5.36 4.14 29.71
C LEU A 367 5.25 4.48 31.21
N ALA A 368 6.35 4.88 31.87
CA ALA A 368 6.38 5.19 33.29
C ALA A 368 5.95 6.62 33.66
N LYS A 369 5.60 7.48 32.68
CA LYS A 369 5.32 8.91 32.93
C LYS A 369 3.82 9.20 32.99
N ASN A 370 3.34 9.58 34.19
CA ASN A 370 2.08 10.31 34.44
C ASN A 370 0.74 9.56 34.38
N GLY A 371 0.68 8.23 34.40
CA GLY A 371 -0.61 7.50 34.48
C GLY A 371 -1.48 7.64 33.23
N ILE A 372 -0.90 8.07 32.10
CA ILE A 372 -1.51 8.07 30.78
C ILE A 372 -1.17 6.73 30.13
N ASN A 373 -2.18 5.99 29.66
CA ASN A 373 -1.99 4.73 28.95
C ASN A 373 -1.61 5.03 27.51
N TYR A 374 -0.32 4.93 27.20
CA TYR A 374 0.16 4.98 25.83
C TYR A 374 0.22 3.56 25.27
N LYS A 375 -0.24 3.42 24.03
CA LYS A 375 -0.30 2.13 23.36
C LYS A 375 -0.13 2.28 21.87
N PHE A 376 0.38 1.23 21.23
CA PHE A 376 0.21 1.12 19.80
C PHE A 376 -1.28 1.09 19.47
N ASN A 377 -1.64 1.86 18.45
CA ASN A 377 -3.00 1.90 17.95
C ASN A 377 -3.38 0.56 17.31
N ASN A 378 -4.55 0.04 17.69
CA ASN A 378 -5.15 -1.16 17.11
C ASN A 378 -6.67 -0.98 16.97
N GLY A 379 -7.29 -1.85 16.18
CA GLY A 379 -8.73 -1.91 15.99
C GLY A 379 -9.23 -0.82 15.03
N PRO A 380 -10.56 -0.73 14.82
CA PRO A 380 -11.17 0.31 14.02
C PRO A 380 -10.86 1.71 14.58
N ILE A 381 -10.41 2.61 13.73
CA ILE A 381 -10.13 4.01 14.06
C ILE A 381 -10.91 4.88 13.09
N GLU A 382 -11.71 5.79 13.64
CA GLU A 382 -12.55 6.71 12.89
C GLU A 382 -11.98 8.13 12.99
N ILE A 383 -11.84 8.81 11.85
CA ILE A 383 -11.45 10.22 11.79
C ILE A 383 -12.49 11.00 10.97
N PRO A 384 -13.10 12.06 11.53
CA PRO A 384 -14.02 12.89 10.77
C PRO A 384 -13.25 13.69 9.70
N VAL A 385 -13.81 13.72 8.50
CA VAL A 385 -13.37 14.57 7.38
C VAL A 385 -14.44 15.62 7.08
N PHE A 386 -14.01 16.77 6.54
CA PHE A 386 -14.87 17.94 6.37
C PHE A 386 -14.79 18.49 4.95
N HIS A 387 -15.88 19.12 4.52
CA HIS A 387 -15.92 20.00 3.36
C HIS A 387 -16.76 21.25 3.65
N GLY A 388 -16.53 22.33 2.88
CA GLY A 388 -17.14 23.66 3.06
C GLY A 388 -18.51 23.81 2.40
N GLY A 389 -18.89 22.84 1.57
CA GLY A 389 -20.20 22.76 0.93
C GLY A 389 -20.33 23.64 -0.32
N TYR A 390 -19.22 24.19 -0.82
CA TYR A 390 -19.23 24.93 -2.07
C TYR A 390 -19.26 24.00 -3.27
N ASN A 391 -20.28 24.14 -4.12
CA ASN A 391 -20.49 23.30 -5.31
C ASN A 391 -20.64 24.12 -6.60
N GLY A 392 -20.14 25.37 -6.57
CA GLY A 392 -20.16 26.24 -7.73
C GLY A 392 -19.12 25.84 -8.77
N GLY A 393 -19.20 26.41 -9.98
CA GLY A 393 -18.12 26.26 -10.95
C GLY A 393 -16.87 27.04 -10.55
N THR A 394 -15.71 26.66 -11.09
CA THR A 394 -14.43 27.34 -10.84
C THR A 394 -14.53 28.85 -11.07
N TYR A 395 -13.97 29.64 -10.16
CA TYR A 395 -13.87 31.10 -10.25
C TYR A 395 -12.44 31.55 -9.96
N ASN A 396 -12.12 32.80 -10.30
CA ASN A 396 -10.82 33.38 -9.97
C ASN A 396 -10.95 34.17 -8.67
N GLU A 397 -9.89 34.18 -7.87
CA GLU A 397 -9.74 35.15 -6.78
C GLU A 397 -9.98 36.58 -7.30
N ASP A 398 -10.81 37.35 -6.58
CA ASP A 398 -10.96 38.77 -6.89
C ASP A 398 -9.78 39.51 -6.26
N GLY A 399 -8.97 40.19 -7.09
CA GLY A 399 -7.78 40.92 -6.62
C GLY A 399 -8.10 42.17 -5.78
N SER A 400 -9.08 42.12 -4.88
CA SER A 400 -9.55 43.23 -4.06
C SER A 400 -8.84 43.37 -2.70
N GLY A 401 -7.89 42.49 -2.37
CA GLY A 401 -6.91 42.70 -1.30
C GLY A 401 -5.63 43.36 -1.82
N ASP A 402 -5.22 44.49 -1.23
CA ASP A 402 -4.04 45.29 -1.61
C ASP A 402 -2.74 44.46 -1.76
N ASN A 403 -2.38 44.01 -2.99
CA ASN A 403 -1.03 44.00 -3.61
C ASN A 403 -0.83 43.05 -4.85
N GLY A 404 -1.72 43.02 -5.85
CA GLY A 404 -1.36 42.51 -7.21
C GLY A 404 -2.09 41.22 -7.66
N PRO A 405 -1.95 40.82 -8.95
CA PRO A 405 -3.04 40.17 -9.68
C PRO A 405 -3.11 38.68 -9.41
N SER A 406 -3.94 38.24 -8.47
CA SER A 406 -4.33 36.83 -8.45
C SER A 406 -5.41 36.56 -9.50
N ILE A 407 -5.08 35.67 -10.44
CA ILE A 407 -6.03 34.96 -11.31
C ILE A 407 -6.21 33.51 -10.82
N THR A 408 -5.81 33.22 -9.59
CA THR A 408 -5.80 31.88 -9.01
C THR A 408 -7.20 31.30 -9.10
N LYS A 409 -7.32 30.20 -9.81
CA LYS A 409 -8.55 29.44 -9.99
C LYS A 409 -8.83 28.66 -8.72
N ILE A 410 -10.00 28.93 -8.17
CA ILE A 410 -10.57 28.25 -7.01
C ILE A 410 -11.69 27.34 -7.52
N SER A 411 -11.56 26.05 -7.24
CA SER A 411 -12.50 24.99 -7.61
C SER A 411 -13.47 24.64 -6.46
N ASN A 412 -14.46 23.80 -6.76
CA ASN A 412 -15.34 23.17 -5.77
C ASN A 412 -14.73 21.95 -5.06
N GLU A 413 -13.47 21.63 -5.35
CA GLU A 413 -12.73 20.57 -4.68
C GLU A 413 -11.74 21.13 -3.65
N ASP A 414 -11.44 22.42 -3.67
CA ASP A 414 -10.39 23.03 -2.85
C ASP A 414 -10.75 23.07 -1.35
N ASP A 415 -12.05 23.04 -1.01
CA ASP A 415 -12.58 22.92 0.35
C ASP A 415 -12.78 21.47 0.80
N ASN A 416 -12.53 20.48 -0.06
CA ASN A 416 -12.74 19.06 0.22
C ASN A 416 -11.48 18.34 0.73
N TRP A 417 -10.30 18.97 0.65
CA TRP A 417 -9.03 18.34 1.00
C TRP A 417 -8.87 18.15 2.51
N ASN A 418 -8.59 16.92 2.92
CA ASN A 418 -8.36 16.54 4.31
C ASN A 418 -7.01 15.85 4.46
N LEU A 419 -6.16 16.36 5.37
CA LEU A 419 -4.91 15.70 5.74
C LEU A 419 -5.17 14.68 6.84
N ILE A 420 -5.04 13.41 6.49
CA ILE A 420 -5.17 12.24 7.38
C ILE A 420 -3.86 11.44 7.36
N GLY A 421 -3.79 10.31 8.03
CA GLY A 421 -2.61 9.45 7.95
C GLY A 421 -2.78 8.09 8.58
N ASN A 422 -1.86 7.18 8.25
CA ASN A 422 -1.92 5.81 8.71
C ASN A 422 -1.70 5.74 10.23
N PRO A 423 -2.72 5.32 11.01
CA PRO A 423 -2.65 5.33 12.46
C PRO A 423 -2.01 4.06 13.04
N TYR A 424 -1.59 3.09 12.23
CA TYR A 424 -1.12 1.79 12.72
C TYR A 424 0.41 1.67 12.73
N PRO A 425 1.00 0.80 13.58
CA PRO A 425 2.43 0.46 13.58
C PRO A 425 2.82 -0.51 12.44
N SER A 426 2.10 -0.45 11.32
CA SER A 426 2.37 -1.21 10.09
C SER A 426 1.80 -0.43 8.90
N ALA A 427 2.17 -0.81 7.68
CA ALA A 427 1.57 -0.25 6.48
C ALA A 427 0.06 -0.62 6.36
N ILE A 428 -0.66 0.13 5.54
CA ILE A 428 -2.06 -0.18 5.15
C ILE A 428 -2.19 -0.19 3.64
N SER A 429 -3.00 -1.10 3.11
CA SER A 429 -3.31 -1.19 1.68
C SER A 429 -4.18 -0.02 1.25
N ILE A 430 -3.77 0.67 0.19
CA ILE A 430 -4.53 1.75 -0.45
C ILE A 430 -5.84 1.20 -1.01
N GLU A 431 -5.81 0.03 -1.66
CA GLU A 431 -7.02 -0.61 -2.21
C GLU A 431 -8.06 -0.89 -1.14
N ALA A 432 -7.64 -1.50 -0.03
CA ALA A 432 -8.53 -1.80 1.09
C ALA A 432 -9.06 -0.51 1.73
N PHE A 433 -8.21 0.51 1.89
CA PHE A 433 -8.58 1.80 2.45
C PHE A 433 -9.62 2.54 1.59
N LEU A 434 -9.39 2.66 0.28
CA LEU A 434 -10.31 3.33 -0.64
C LEU A 434 -11.64 2.56 -0.75
N THR A 435 -11.58 1.23 -0.78
CA THR A 435 -12.79 0.39 -0.84
C THR A 435 -13.67 0.55 0.39
N GLU A 436 -13.08 0.58 1.59
CA GLU A 436 -13.83 0.81 2.85
C GLU A 436 -14.49 2.19 2.87
N ASN A 437 -13.82 3.20 2.31
CA ASN A 437 -14.20 4.61 2.42
C ASN A 437 -14.83 5.19 1.15
N VAL A 438 -15.25 4.34 0.20
CA VAL A 438 -15.73 4.75 -1.13
C VAL A 438 -16.93 5.69 -1.10
N ASN A 439 -17.74 5.66 -0.04
CA ASN A 439 -18.91 6.53 0.12
C ASN A 439 -18.58 7.89 0.75
N ILE A 440 -17.32 8.12 1.13
CA ILE A 440 -16.87 9.32 1.87
C ILE A 440 -15.73 10.03 1.14
N ILE A 441 -14.84 9.27 0.51
CA ILE A 441 -13.66 9.79 -0.20
C ILE A 441 -13.92 9.82 -1.71
N GLU A 442 -13.55 10.92 -2.33
CA GLU A 442 -13.57 11.10 -3.78
C GLU A 442 -12.19 10.75 -4.36
N GLY A 443 -12.11 9.61 -5.06
CA GLY A 443 -10.91 9.22 -5.78
C GLY A 443 -9.80 8.65 -4.92
N GLY A 444 -8.57 9.06 -5.20
CA GLY A 444 -7.35 8.46 -4.64
C GLY A 444 -6.76 9.16 -3.41
N VAL A 445 -5.75 8.53 -2.83
CA VAL A 445 -4.89 9.16 -1.81
C VAL A 445 -3.76 9.95 -2.47
N ARG A 446 -3.33 11.05 -1.86
CA ARG A 446 -2.22 11.87 -2.36
C ARG A 446 -1.05 11.89 -1.39
N ILE A 447 0.07 11.37 -1.86
CA ILE A 447 1.31 11.20 -1.10
C ILE A 447 2.27 12.33 -1.44
N TRP A 448 2.69 13.06 -0.41
CA TRP A 448 3.71 14.10 -0.50
C TRP A 448 5.11 13.47 -0.59
N THR A 449 5.94 13.93 -1.54
CA THR A 449 7.25 13.35 -1.84
C THR A 449 8.44 14.27 -1.56
N HIS A 450 8.21 15.57 -1.32
CA HIS A 450 9.27 16.58 -1.09
C HIS A 450 10.43 16.51 -2.11
N GLY A 451 10.14 16.08 -3.34
CA GLY A 451 11.13 15.82 -4.37
C GLY A 451 11.75 17.09 -4.94
N THR A 452 11.02 18.20 -4.95
CA THR A 452 11.47 19.49 -5.48
C THR A 452 11.84 20.48 -4.38
N GLU A 453 12.75 21.42 -4.69
CA GLU A 453 13.11 22.48 -3.75
C GLU A 453 12.03 23.56 -3.73
N ILE A 454 11.89 24.26 -2.60
CA ILE A 454 11.06 25.46 -2.53
C ILE A 454 11.54 26.51 -3.57
N GLY A 455 10.62 27.10 -4.33
CA GLY A 455 10.93 27.97 -5.46
C GLY A 455 9.97 29.14 -5.63
N ASP A 456 10.21 30.00 -6.63
CA ASP A 456 9.18 30.94 -7.12
C ASP A 456 8.20 30.13 -7.98
N TYR A 457 7.29 29.43 -7.33
CA TYR A 457 6.17 28.75 -7.97
C TYR A 457 4.89 29.58 -7.80
N ASP A 458 3.95 29.39 -8.72
CA ASP A 458 2.63 30.05 -8.68
C ASP A 458 1.95 29.83 -7.33
N ASP A 459 1.17 30.83 -6.92
CA ASP A 459 0.58 30.85 -5.58
C ASP A 459 -0.45 29.72 -5.38
N PRO A 460 -0.39 29.04 -4.22
CA PRO A 460 -1.47 28.14 -3.85
C PRO A 460 -2.72 28.94 -3.52
N PHE A 461 -3.88 28.30 -3.60
CA PHE A 461 -5.16 28.95 -3.32
C PHE A 461 -5.28 29.48 -1.87
N TYR A 462 -4.44 29.06 -0.92
CA TYR A 462 -4.63 29.40 0.50
C TYR A 462 -3.91 30.65 1.01
N GLN A 463 -2.76 31.05 0.41
CA GLN A 463 -1.97 32.22 0.80
C GLN A 463 -1.04 32.66 -0.36
N ASP A 464 -0.72 33.96 -0.43
CA ASP A 464 0.27 34.53 -1.35
C ASP A 464 1.66 34.53 -0.69
N PHE A 465 2.59 33.78 -1.29
CA PHE A 465 3.96 33.69 -0.81
C PHE A 465 4.93 33.78 -1.98
N VAL A 466 6.01 34.56 -1.81
CA VAL A 466 7.11 34.61 -2.78
C VAL A 466 7.72 33.23 -3.02
N LYS A 467 7.78 32.37 -2.00
CA LYS A 467 8.37 31.03 -2.08
C LYS A 467 7.33 29.96 -1.75
N ASN A 468 7.06 29.08 -2.72
CA ASN A 468 6.07 28.03 -2.65
C ASN A 468 6.68 26.65 -2.89
N TYR A 469 5.92 25.61 -2.56
CA TYR A 469 6.16 24.23 -2.99
C TYR A 469 5.31 23.93 -4.22
N THR A 470 5.73 22.97 -5.06
CA THR A 470 4.96 22.60 -6.25
C THR A 470 4.02 21.42 -6.00
N ALA A 471 2.85 21.48 -6.61
CA ALA A 471 1.91 20.36 -6.66
C ALA A 471 2.48 19.10 -7.34
N ALA A 472 3.58 19.23 -8.10
CA ALA A 472 4.28 18.09 -8.70
C ALA A 472 4.86 17.11 -7.66
N ASP A 473 5.05 17.55 -6.42
CA ASP A 473 5.51 16.71 -5.31
C ASP A 473 4.40 15.84 -4.71
N TYR A 474 3.17 15.89 -5.24
CA TYR A 474 2.11 14.93 -4.91
C TYR A 474 2.01 13.83 -5.96
N ILE A 475 2.08 12.59 -5.49
CA ILE A 475 1.71 11.41 -6.27
C ILE A 475 0.30 10.99 -5.83
N THR A 476 -0.61 10.88 -6.80
CA THR A 476 -1.98 10.39 -6.56
C THR A 476 -2.02 8.89 -6.77
N TYR A 477 -2.69 8.13 -5.90
CA TYR A 477 -2.87 6.68 -6.00
C TYR A 477 -4.35 6.31 -5.93
N THR A 478 -4.83 5.55 -6.92
CA THR A 478 -6.15 4.88 -6.91
C THR A 478 -5.97 3.37 -7.01
N ASN A 479 -7.07 2.60 -7.06
CA ASN A 479 -7.00 1.16 -7.32
C ASN A 479 -6.43 0.85 -8.72
N LEU A 480 -6.36 1.83 -9.63
CA LEU A 480 -5.70 1.66 -10.93
C LEU A 480 -4.17 1.72 -10.80
N GLY A 481 -3.65 2.56 -9.90
CA GLY A 481 -2.22 2.79 -9.69
C GLY A 481 -1.91 4.26 -9.42
N SER A 482 -0.63 4.62 -9.55
CA SER A 482 -0.13 5.97 -9.32
C SER A 482 -0.18 6.87 -10.56
N SER A 483 -0.39 8.17 -10.36
CA SER A 483 -0.43 9.18 -11.44
C SER A 483 0.89 9.29 -12.21
N THR A 484 2.02 9.08 -11.55
CA THR A 484 3.34 8.94 -12.17
C THR A 484 3.76 7.48 -12.15
N PRO A 485 4.53 7.00 -13.14
CA PRO A 485 5.17 5.69 -13.05
C PRO A 485 6.01 5.66 -11.78
N PRO A 486 5.78 4.70 -10.88
CA PRO A 486 6.58 4.61 -9.68
C PRO A 486 8.06 4.36 -10.05
N PRO A 487 9.05 4.84 -9.26
CA PRO A 487 10.42 4.38 -9.38
C PRO A 487 10.46 2.87 -9.09
N GLY A 488 10.43 2.08 -10.17
CA GLY A 488 10.10 0.65 -10.18
C GLY A 488 8.63 0.34 -9.79
N ASP A 489 8.30 -0.87 -9.35
CA ASP A 489 6.98 -1.34 -8.92
C ASP A 489 6.58 -0.92 -7.46
N SER A 490 6.70 0.36 -7.05
CA SER A 490 6.18 0.87 -5.76
C SER A 490 4.71 1.32 -5.87
N SER A 491 3.89 1.47 -4.83
CA SER A 491 3.73 0.84 -3.51
C SER A 491 2.21 0.88 -3.28
N ASP A 492 1.51 -0.25 -3.31
CA ASP A 492 0.06 -0.31 -3.08
C ASP A 492 -0.33 -0.06 -1.59
N TYR A 493 0.60 0.51 -0.82
CA TYR A 493 0.53 0.69 0.63
C TYR A 493 0.97 2.08 1.07
N ILE A 494 0.36 2.53 2.17
CA ILE A 494 0.77 3.72 2.94
C ILE A 494 1.53 3.23 4.16
N ALA A 495 2.80 3.62 4.29
CA ALA A 495 3.65 3.18 5.39
C ALA A 495 3.12 3.67 6.75
N SER A 496 3.54 3.02 7.82
CA SER A 496 3.25 3.49 9.17
C SER A 496 3.85 4.88 9.41
N CYS A 497 3.17 5.67 10.23
CA CYS A 497 3.44 7.08 10.49
C CYS A 497 3.29 8.03 9.27
N GLN A 498 2.88 7.55 8.09
CA GLN A 498 2.80 8.42 6.90
C GLN A 498 1.47 9.19 6.87
N GLY A 499 1.57 10.51 6.70
CA GLY A 499 0.42 11.39 6.40
C GLY A 499 0.14 11.49 4.91
N PHE A 500 -1.12 11.68 4.53
CA PHE A 500 -1.56 11.80 3.14
C PHE A 500 -2.86 12.58 3.02
N PHE A 501 -3.07 13.21 1.87
CA PHE A 501 -4.32 13.92 1.57
C PHE A 501 -5.36 13.00 0.95
N VAL A 502 -6.62 13.24 1.30
CA VAL A 502 -7.81 12.69 0.62
C VAL A 502 -8.78 13.82 0.31
N SER A 503 -9.55 13.68 -0.77
CA SER A 503 -10.68 14.59 -1.03
C SER A 503 -11.95 13.97 -0.48
N MET A 504 -12.74 14.75 0.25
CA MET A 504 -14.07 14.34 0.69
C MET A 504 -15.07 14.48 -0.46
N ARG A 505 -15.99 13.52 -0.59
CA ARG A 505 -17.06 13.62 -1.58
C ARG A 505 -18.03 14.73 -1.21
N HIS A 506 -18.44 15.52 -2.22
CA HIS A 506 -19.40 16.59 -2.01
C HIS A 506 -20.81 16.11 -1.61
N ASP A 507 -21.19 14.88 -1.97
CA ASP A 507 -22.47 14.29 -1.60
C ASP A 507 -22.45 13.60 -0.22
N ALA A 508 -21.29 13.44 0.41
CA ALA A 508 -21.15 12.97 1.77
C ALA A 508 -21.41 14.11 2.77
N ALA A 509 -22.00 13.80 3.93
CA ALA A 509 -22.24 14.83 4.95
C ALA A 509 -20.93 15.25 5.62
N SER A 510 -20.57 16.54 5.55
CA SER A 510 -19.41 17.11 6.28
C SER A 510 -19.35 16.64 7.74
N GLY A 511 -18.20 16.16 8.19
CA GLY A 511 -18.00 15.49 9.48
C GLY A 511 -18.21 13.98 9.46
N SER A 512 -18.43 13.36 8.30
CA SER A 512 -18.47 11.90 8.16
C SER A 512 -17.11 11.27 8.48
N ASN A 513 -17.12 10.05 9.02
CA ASN A 513 -15.91 9.38 9.49
C ASN A 513 -15.27 8.52 8.39
N VAL A 514 -14.03 8.83 8.04
CA VAL A 514 -13.14 7.87 7.37
C VAL A 514 -12.74 6.81 8.39
N ILE A 515 -12.80 5.55 7.97
CA ILE A 515 -12.52 4.37 8.79
C ILE A 515 -11.17 3.79 8.38
N PHE A 516 -10.30 3.61 9.37
CA PHE A 516 -9.18 2.69 9.31
C PHE A 516 -9.55 1.41 10.06
N ASN A 517 -9.21 0.25 9.52
CA ASN A 517 -9.43 -1.02 10.22
C ASN A 517 -8.31 -2.03 9.93
N ASN A 518 -8.27 -3.10 10.73
CA ASN A 518 -7.19 -4.09 10.66
C ASN A 518 -7.18 -4.88 9.35
N SER A 519 -8.30 -4.94 8.62
CA SER A 519 -8.35 -5.65 7.34
C SER A 519 -7.56 -4.96 6.24
N MET A 520 -7.14 -3.71 6.47
CA MET A 520 -6.25 -2.96 5.58
C MET A 520 -4.78 -3.37 5.73
N ARG A 521 -4.42 -4.14 6.77
CA ARG A 521 -3.03 -4.57 7.03
C ARG A 521 -2.81 -5.99 6.48
N GLU A 522 -1.67 -6.22 5.82
CA GLU A 522 -1.32 -7.53 5.26
C GLU A 522 -0.28 -8.25 6.12
N TYR A 523 -0.26 -9.59 6.07
CA TYR A 523 0.37 -10.45 7.07
C TYR A 523 1.15 -11.62 6.41
N ARG A 524 1.91 -11.33 5.36
CA ARG A 524 2.62 -12.33 4.55
C ARG A 524 4.09 -11.95 4.34
N PHE A 525 4.95 -12.90 3.96
CA PHE A 525 6.39 -12.67 3.71
C PHE A 525 6.70 -11.59 2.64
N THR A 526 5.77 -11.33 1.73
CA THR A 526 5.88 -10.24 0.74
C THR A 526 5.39 -8.88 1.26
N TYR A 527 4.90 -8.83 2.50
CA TYR A 527 4.45 -7.60 3.14
C TYR A 527 5.63 -6.86 3.74
N THR A 528 5.77 -5.59 3.38
CA THR A 528 6.84 -4.73 3.87
C THR A 528 6.22 -3.41 4.33
N ASN A 529 6.78 -2.80 5.38
CA ASN A 529 6.44 -1.44 5.78
C ASN A 529 7.27 -0.39 5.02
N SER A 530 7.87 -0.80 3.89
CA SER A 530 8.65 0.03 2.99
C SER A 530 7.84 0.39 1.75
N ASN A 531 8.24 1.46 1.07
CA ASN A 531 7.82 1.67 -0.30
C ASN A 531 8.42 0.53 -1.16
N PHE A 532 7.60 -0.48 -1.58
CA PHE A 532 7.78 -1.46 -2.70
C PHE A 532 7.86 -2.99 -2.32
N TYR A 533 7.25 -3.88 -3.16
CA TYR A 533 7.74 -5.19 -3.76
C TYR A 533 6.70 -6.34 -3.98
N LYS A 534 5.98 -6.21 -5.12
CA LYS A 534 5.46 -7.23 -6.09
C LYS A 534 4.23 -8.15 -5.85
N THR A 535 3.30 -8.00 -6.81
CA THR A 535 2.46 -8.93 -7.60
C THR A 535 1.82 -10.16 -6.93
N VAL A 536 0.52 -10.02 -6.63
CA VAL A 536 -0.45 -11.10 -6.88
C VAL A 536 -1.30 -10.68 -8.08
N GLU A 537 -1.08 -11.33 -9.22
CA GLU A 537 -1.93 -11.28 -10.41
C GLU A 537 -3.36 -11.72 -10.05
N THR A 538 -4.24 -10.76 -9.73
CA THR A 538 -5.69 -11.05 -9.66
C THR A 538 -6.55 -10.03 -10.41
N THR A 539 -6.04 -8.82 -10.65
CA THR A 539 -6.66 -7.83 -11.53
C THR A 539 -5.74 -7.55 -12.71
N GLN A 540 -6.16 -8.01 -13.90
CA GLN A 540 -5.53 -7.63 -15.16
C GLN A 540 -5.67 -6.11 -15.34
N LYS A 541 -4.62 -5.36 -15.02
CA LYS A 541 -4.51 -3.92 -15.30
C LYS A 541 -3.76 -3.74 -16.61
N SER A 542 -4.18 -2.79 -17.43
CA SER A 542 -3.45 -2.37 -18.63
C SER A 542 -3.43 -0.85 -18.66
N ARG A 543 -2.25 -0.26 -18.53
CA ARG A 543 -2.10 1.17 -18.21
C ARG A 543 -1.23 1.90 -19.21
N ILE A 544 -1.49 3.19 -19.35
CA ILE A 544 -0.76 4.15 -20.17
C ILE A 544 -0.52 5.38 -19.31
N TRP A 545 0.74 5.72 -19.10
CA TRP A 545 1.13 6.99 -18.51
C TRP A 545 1.50 7.97 -19.63
N LEU A 546 0.85 9.13 -19.65
CA LEU A 546 1.09 10.18 -20.65
C LEU A 546 1.76 11.38 -19.98
N ASN A 547 2.87 11.83 -20.56
CA ASN A 547 3.56 13.05 -20.16
C ASN A 547 3.13 14.21 -21.04
N LEU A 548 2.90 15.38 -20.43
CA LEU A 548 2.98 16.68 -21.06
C LEU A 548 4.28 17.34 -20.63
N ILE A 549 5.09 17.75 -21.60
CA ILE A 549 6.42 18.31 -21.39
C ILE A 549 6.45 19.70 -21.99
N ALA A 550 6.80 20.70 -21.16
CA ALA A 550 7.18 22.03 -21.62
C ALA A 550 8.65 22.00 -22.02
N GLU A 551 8.96 22.26 -23.29
CA GLU A 551 10.31 22.02 -23.82
C GLU A 551 11.29 23.13 -23.48
N GLU A 552 10.86 24.36 -23.21
CA GLU A 552 11.77 25.42 -22.75
C GLU A 552 12.07 25.26 -21.26
N THR A 553 11.05 25.10 -20.41
CA THR A 553 11.24 25.01 -18.95
C THR A 553 11.64 23.61 -18.47
N LYS A 554 11.48 22.59 -19.31
CA LYS A 554 11.63 21.16 -18.97
C LYS A 554 10.71 20.69 -17.83
N SER A 555 9.61 21.41 -17.58
CA SER A 555 8.56 20.96 -16.67
C SER A 555 7.83 19.76 -17.25
N ILE A 556 7.45 18.81 -16.40
CA ILE A 556 6.74 17.58 -16.78
C ILE A 556 5.50 17.43 -15.89
N ASN A 557 4.36 17.14 -16.50
CA ASN A 557 3.16 16.67 -15.82
C ASN A 557 2.77 15.30 -16.40
N THR A 558 2.33 14.37 -15.54
CA THR A 558 1.99 12.99 -15.96
C THR A 558 0.60 12.63 -15.49
N MET A 559 -0.18 12.01 -16.39
CA MET A 559 -1.47 11.40 -16.07
C MET A 559 -1.45 9.88 -16.28
N LEU A 560 -2.36 9.17 -15.62
CA LEU A 560 -2.58 7.73 -15.80
C LEU A 560 -3.96 7.46 -16.42
N LEU A 561 -3.99 6.72 -17.53
CA LEU A 561 -5.19 6.12 -18.09
C LEU A 561 -5.04 4.60 -18.12
N GLY A 562 -6.07 3.84 -17.77
CA GLY A 562 -5.97 2.39 -17.84
C GLY A 562 -7.28 1.63 -17.83
N TYR A 563 -7.18 0.34 -18.13
CA TYR A 563 -8.28 -0.60 -18.19
C TYR A 563 -8.10 -1.65 -17.10
N THR A 564 -9.16 -1.89 -16.33
CA THR A 564 -9.17 -2.88 -15.27
C THR A 564 -10.59 -3.41 -15.05
N ASN A 565 -10.68 -4.63 -14.51
CA ASN A 565 -11.97 -5.16 -14.08
C ASN A 565 -12.52 -4.33 -12.90
N GLY A 566 -13.81 -4.03 -12.93
CA GLY A 566 -14.50 -3.29 -11.86
C GLY A 566 -14.57 -1.77 -12.06
N ALA A 567 -13.75 -1.17 -12.92
CA ALA A 567 -13.87 0.25 -13.28
C ALA A 567 -15.10 0.51 -14.18
N THR A 568 -15.55 1.77 -14.28
CA THR A 568 -16.68 2.16 -15.13
C THR A 568 -16.30 3.25 -16.14
N LYS A 569 -17.21 3.60 -17.07
CA LYS A 569 -17.02 4.75 -17.98
C LYS A 569 -17.50 6.07 -17.37
N SER A 570 -18.27 6.00 -16.29
CA SER A 570 -18.66 7.14 -15.47
C SER A 570 -17.63 7.36 -14.37
N LYS A 571 -17.69 8.51 -13.69
CA LYS A 571 -16.78 8.80 -12.58
C LYS A 571 -16.88 7.71 -11.51
N ASP A 572 -15.76 7.09 -11.21
CA ASP A 572 -15.63 5.97 -10.28
C ASP A 572 -14.59 6.31 -9.21
N PRO A 573 -15.01 6.58 -7.96
CA PRO A 573 -14.11 7.03 -6.89
C PRO A 573 -13.04 5.98 -6.50
N LEU A 574 -13.13 4.74 -6.96
CA LEU A 574 -12.07 3.74 -6.71
C LEU A 574 -10.94 3.78 -7.74
N TYR A 575 -11.22 4.25 -8.96
CA TYR A 575 -10.28 4.15 -10.08
C TYR A 575 -9.94 5.51 -10.71
N ASP A 576 -10.79 6.52 -10.52
CA ASP A 576 -10.63 7.86 -11.05
C ASP A 576 -10.21 8.83 -9.95
N SER A 577 -9.45 9.86 -10.32
CA SER A 577 -9.13 10.95 -9.39
C SER A 577 -8.97 12.27 -10.16
N VAL A 578 -9.51 13.34 -9.59
CA VAL A 578 -9.42 14.69 -10.15
C VAL A 578 -7.99 15.25 -10.08
N ILE A 579 -7.68 16.24 -10.91
CA ILE A 579 -6.43 17.01 -10.76
C ILE A 579 -6.38 17.75 -9.42
N MET A 580 -5.19 18.06 -8.92
CA MET A 580 -5.03 18.77 -7.65
C MET A 580 -5.17 20.27 -7.78
N ASP A 581 -4.50 20.79 -8.79
CA ASP A 581 -4.22 22.20 -8.90
C ASP A 581 -4.52 22.65 -10.32
N HIS A 582 -5.47 23.58 -10.43
CA HIS A 582 -5.94 24.12 -11.70
C HIS A 582 -5.05 25.26 -12.22
N ASN A 583 -4.04 25.66 -11.46
CA ASN A 583 -3.17 26.80 -11.73
C ASN A 583 -1.82 26.41 -12.35
N THR A 584 -1.46 25.12 -12.31
CA THR A 584 -0.21 24.60 -12.88
C THR A 584 -0.41 23.94 -14.24
N MET A 585 0.72 23.61 -14.90
CA MET A 585 0.70 22.83 -16.14
C MET A 585 0.13 21.42 -15.88
N ASN A 586 -0.92 21.05 -16.59
CA ASN A 586 -1.60 19.77 -16.41
C ASN A 586 -1.96 19.11 -17.75
N ILE A 587 -1.86 17.79 -17.82
CA ILE A 587 -2.57 16.93 -18.77
C ILE A 587 -3.54 16.03 -18.00
N TYR A 588 -4.73 15.84 -18.53
CA TYR A 588 -5.79 15.05 -17.89
C TYR A 588 -6.74 14.49 -18.94
N SER A 589 -7.48 13.46 -18.57
CA SER A 589 -8.66 13.06 -19.34
C SER A 589 -9.91 13.74 -18.80
N LEU A 590 -10.98 13.72 -19.61
CA LEU A 590 -12.27 14.28 -19.22
C LEU A 590 -13.30 13.16 -19.04
N ILE A 591 -13.90 13.13 -17.86
CA ILE A 591 -15.16 12.42 -17.63
C ILE A 591 -16.24 13.49 -17.56
N GLU A 592 -17.08 13.51 -18.59
CA GLU A 592 -18.00 14.63 -18.85
C GLU A 592 -17.24 15.94 -19.03
N GLU A 593 -17.09 16.76 -17.98
CA GLU A 593 -16.34 18.02 -17.98
C GLU A 593 -15.32 18.09 -16.82
N GLU A 594 -15.21 17.01 -16.03
CA GLU A 594 -14.33 16.99 -14.88
C GLU A 594 -12.92 16.48 -15.27
N PRO A 595 -11.86 17.22 -14.90
CA PRO A 595 -10.48 16.86 -15.25
C PRO A 595 -9.92 15.76 -14.34
N MET A 596 -9.58 14.62 -14.92
CA MET A 596 -9.04 13.44 -14.22
C MET A 596 -7.54 13.29 -14.43
N ILE A 597 -6.77 13.29 -13.34
CA ILE A 597 -5.34 12.95 -13.36
C ILE A 597 -5.12 11.42 -13.48
N ILE A 598 -6.08 10.65 -12.95
CA ILE A 598 -6.14 9.20 -13.14
C ILE A 598 -7.54 8.84 -13.64
N GLN A 599 -7.63 8.04 -14.70
CA GLN A 599 -8.89 7.48 -15.18
C GLN A 599 -8.82 5.97 -15.42
N GLY A 600 -9.73 5.24 -14.78
CA GLY A 600 -10.02 3.84 -15.05
C GLY A 600 -11.11 3.67 -16.12
N ARG A 601 -11.02 2.57 -16.87
CA ARG A 601 -12.05 2.13 -17.81
C ARG A 601 -12.32 0.63 -17.65
N PRO A 602 -13.55 0.17 -17.92
CA PRO A 602 -13.91 -1.23 -17.75
C PRO A 602 -13.19 -2.13 -18.75
N LEU A 603 -12.95 -3.38 -18.33
CA LEU A 603 -12.77 -4.49 -19.27
C LEU A 603 -14.14 -5.09 -19.66
N PRO A 604 -14.29 -5.67 -20.88
CA PRO A 604 -13.26 -5.86 -21.90
C PRO A 604 -12.82 -4.55 -22.59
N PHE A 605 -11.56 -4.52 -23.04
CA PHE A 605 -10.99 -3.40 -23.80
C PHE A 605 -11.66 -3.29 -25.17
N GLU A 606 -12.05 -2.06 -25.54
CA GLU A 606 -12.67 -1.74 -26.83
C GLU A 606 -11.73 -0.88 -27.67
N ILE A 607 -11.24 -1.39 -28.80
CA ILE A 607 -10.30 -0.65 -29.68
C ILE A 607 -10.92 0.64 -30.27
N THR A 608 -12.25 0.73 -30.26
CA THR A 608 -13.02 1.90 -30.71
C THR A 608 -13.14 3.00 -29.66
N ASP A 609 -12.66 2.79 -28.43
CA ASP A 609 -12.75 3.79 -27.38
C ASP A 609 -12.00 5.07 -27.76
N LYS A 610 -12.65 6.21 -27.47
CA LYS A 610 -12.11 7.57 -27.64
C LYS A 610 -12.14 8.27 -26.29
N ILE A 611 -11.01 8.81 -25.89
CA ILE A 611 -10.84 9.46 -24.59
C ILE A 611 -10.48 10.93 -24.85
N PRO A 612 -11.38 11.88 -24.57
CA PRO A 612 -11.05 13.29 -24.64
C PRO A 612 -9.97 13.62 -23.60
N LEU A 613 -8.96 14.36 -24.03
CA LEU A 613 -7.88 14.85 -23.19
C LEU A 613 -7.93 16.37 -23.14
N GLY A 614 -7.71 16.92 -21.95
CA GLY A 614 -7.53 18.34 -21.72
C GLY A 614 -6.09 18.67 -21.31
N ILE A 615 -5.69 19.90 -21.58
CA ILE A 615 -4.43 20.47 -21.08
C ILE A 615 -4.65 21.85 -20.47
N THR A 616 -3.90 22.15 -19.42
CA THR A 616 -3.75 23.50 -18.85
C THR A 616 -2.30 23.93 -19.00
N LEU A 617 -2.09 25.11 -19.58
CA LEU A 617 -0.77 25.69 -19.84
C LEU A 617 -0.69 27.08 -19.21
N THR A 618 0.38 27.34 -18.46
CA THR A 618 0.58 28.61 -17.74
C THR A 618 1.32 29.65 -18.57
N THR A 619 2.13 29.20 -19.53
CA THR A 619 2.90 30.06 -20.42
C THR A 619 2.78 29.58 -21.87
N LYS A 620 3.09 30.48 -22.80
CA LYS A 620 3.32 30.09 -24.19
C LYS A 620 4.65 29.32 -24.27
N ASP A 621 4.63 28.13 -24.85
CA ASP A 621 5.83 27.29 -25.03
C ASP A 621 5.65 26.38 -26.26
N PHE A 622 6.72 25.66 -26.58
CA PHE A 622 6.73 24.45 -27.36
C PHE A 622 6.54 23.24 -26.44
N PHE A 623 5.55 22.41 -26.73
CA PHE A 623 5.14 21.29 -25.88
C PHE A 623 5.22 19.96 -26.61
N SER A 624 5.44 18.90 -25.84
CA SER A 624 5.39 17.51 -26.30
C SER A 624 4.40 16.71 -25.46
N ILE A 625 3.54 15.92 -26.10
CA ILE A 625 2.76 14.84 -25.46
C ILE A 625 3.37 13.50 -25.87
N GLY A 626 3.70 12.65 -24.89
CA GLY A 626 4.36 11.37 -25.14
C GLY A 626 3.99 10.29 -24.12
N ILE A 627 4.24 9.03 -24.49
CA ILE A 627 4.09 7.89 -23.58
C ILE A 627 5.31 7.82 -22.66
N SER A 628 5.06 7.83 -21.36
CA SER A 628 6.08 7.66 -20.31
C SER A 628 6.34 6.18 -20.03
N LYS A 629 5.27 5.41 -19.81
CA LYS A 629 5.29 3.96 -19.56
C LYS A 629 3.98 3.35 -20.04
N VAL A 630 4.01 2.07 -20.35
CA VAL A 630 2.82 1.22 -20.52
C VAL A 630 3.00 -0.11 -19.79
N ASP A 631 1.92 -0.82 -19.52
CA ASP A 631 1.93 -2.22 -19.11
C ASP A 631 0.69 -3.00 -19.64
N GLY A 632 0.69 -4.33 -19.44
CA GLY A 632 -0.43 -5.20 -19.76
C GLY A 632 -0.70 -5.31 -21.26
N LEU A 633 -1.95 -5.14 -21.68
CA LEU A 633 -2.36 -5.20 -23.10
C LEU A 633 -1.51 -4.27 -23.98
N PHE A 634 -1.12 -3.12 -23.44
CA PHE A 634 -0.37 -2.11 -24.18
C PHE A 634 1.10 -2.47 -24.37
N GLU A 635 1.62 -3.56 -23.81
CA GLU A 635 2.97 -4.05 -24.16
C GLU A 635 2.98 -4.80 -25.49
N ASN A 636 1.83 -5.34 -25.93
CA ASN A 636 1.72 -6.23 -27.08
C ASN A 636 1.48 -5.50 -28.42
N ASN A 637 2.17 -4.38 -28.64
CA ASN A 637 2.09 -3.56 -29.87
C ASN A 637 0.70 -3.00 -30.21
N GLN A 638 -0.16 -2.76 -29.20
CA GLN A 638 -1.36 -1.96 -29.42
C GLN A 638 -0.96 -0.50 -29.72
N ASP A 639 -1.34 -0.02 -30.91
CA ASP A 639 -1.15 1.36 -31.34
C ASP A 639 -1.96 2.32 -30.46
N ILE A 640 -1.40 3.51 -30.23
CA ILE A 640 -1.98 4.55 -29.38
C ILE A 640 -1.89 5.86 -30.16
N TYR A 641 -3.04 6.37 -30.61
CA TYR A 641 -3.14 7.55 -31.43
C TYR A 641 -3.60 8.76 -30.62
N LEU A 642 -2.99 9.92 -30.89
CA LEU A 642 -3.44 11.23 -30.45
C LEU A 642 -3.97 12.00 -31.65
N GLU A 643 -5.25 12.37 -31.63
CA GLU A 643 -5.88 13.27 -32.59
C GLU A 643 -5.84 14.70 -32.04
N ASP A 644 -5.16 15.61 -32.75
CA ASP A 644 -5.23 17.06 -32.53
C ASP A 644 -6.34 17.62 -33.42
N THR A 645 -7.46 18.01 -32.81
CA THR A 645 -8.66 18.48 -33.51
C THR A 645 -8.49 19.88 -34.11
N TYR A 646 -7.50 20.64 -33.64
CA TYR A 646 -7.24 21.99 -34.11
C TYR A 646 -6.45 21.97 -35.41
N THR A 647 -5.49 21.05 -35.53
CA THR A 647 -4.66 20.87 -36.73
C THR A 647 -5.16 19.75 -37.65
N ASN A 648 -6.09 18.92 -37.17
CA ASN A 648 -6.57 17.69 -37.82
C ASN A 648 -5.48 16.64 -38.05
N VAL A 649 -4.44 16.64 -37.21
CA VAL A 649 -3.37 15.65 -37.25
C VAL A 649 -3.73 14.46 -36.36
N VAL A 650 -3.53 13.25 -36.89
CA VAL A 650 -3.58 12.00 -36.10
C VAL A 650 -2.18 11.45 -36.03
N HIS A 651 -1.65 11.29 -34.81
CA HIS A 651 -0.27 10.91 -34.57
C HIS A 651 -0.20 9.65 -33.70
N ASN A 652 0.57 8.65 -34.11
CA ASN A 652 0.79 7.46 -33.28
C ASN A 652 1.91 7.75 -32.26
N LEU A 653 1.54 7.82 -30.99
CA LEU A 653 2.45 8.11 -29.87
C LEU A 653 3.49 7.00 -29.64
N ARG A 654 3.32 5.82 -30.25
CA ARG A 654 4.33 4.75 -30.26
C ARG A 654 5.56 5.08 -31.12
N ASN A 655 5.38 5.89 -32.16
CA ASN A 655 6.45 6.22 -33.09
C ASN A 655 7.37 7.30 -32.50
N SER A 656 6.76 8.33 -31.92
CA SER A 656 7.45 9.45 -31.26
C SER A 656 6.46 10.26 -30.42
N PRO A 657 6.93 11.12 -29.50
CA PRO A 657 6.09 12.17 -28.91
C PRO A 657 5.46 13.07 -30.00
N TYR A 658 4.24 13.56 -29.76
CA TYR A 658 3.58 14.57 -30.59
C TYR A 658 3.97 15.97 -30.11
N GLN A 659 4.45 16.79 -31.02
CA GLN A 659 4.97 18.13 -30.74
C GLN A 659 4.03 19.22 -31.25
N PHE A 660 3.82 20.27 -30.45
CA PHE A 660 2.97 21.39 -30.82
C PHE A 660 3.37 22.68 -30.09
N THR A 661 3.01 23.83 -30.67
CA THR A 661 3.08 25.13 -29.97
C THR A 661 1.68 25.50 -29.47
N SER A 662 1.62 26.15 -28.32
CA SER A 662 0.37 26.68 -27.79
C SER A 662 0.61 27.94 -26.96
N GLU A 663 -0.38 28.83 -26.93
CA GLU A 663 -0.44 29.92 -25.97
C GLU A 663 -0.88 29.39 -24.59
N ALA A 664 -0.68 30.20 -23.54
CA ALA A 664 -1.22 29.92 -22.21
C ALA A 664 -2.76 29.82 -22.26
N GLY A 665 -3.32 28.91 -21.48
CA GLY A 665 -4.76 28.67 -21.44
C GLY A 665 -5.14 27.23 -21.08
N THR A 666 -6.44 26.99 -21.03
CA THR A 666 -7.03 25.66 -20.82
C THR A 666 -7.73 25.21 -22.10
N PHE A 667 -7.40 24.02 -22.59
CA PHE A 667 -7.90 23.46 -23.85
C PHE A 667 -8.47 22.07 -23.62
N ASN A 668 -9.80 21.97 -23.53
CA ASN A 668 -10.52 20.71 -23.22
C ASN A 668 -11.04 19.97 -24.47
N ASP A 669 -10.96 20.59 -25.64
CA ASP A 669 -11.52 20.06 -26.90
C ASP A 669 -10.47 19.84 -27.99
N ARG A 670 -9.18 19.98 -27.66
CA ARG A 670 -8.08 19.89 -28.61
C ARG A 670 -7.64 18.45 -28.88
N PHE A 671 -7.60 17.59 -27.87
CA PHE A 671 -6.97 16.27 -27.98
C PHE A 671 -7.93 15.12 -27.73
N ILE A 672 -7.82 14.06 -28.53
CA ILE A 672 -8.54 12.81 -28.34
C ILE A 672 -7.54 11.66 -28.45
N LEU A 673 -7.48 10.81 -27.43
CA LEU A 673 -6.74 9.56 -27.46
C LEU A 673 -7.62 8.43 -28.04
N GLY A 674 -7.06 7.57 -28.88
CA GLY A 674 -7.73 6.39 -29.41
C GLY A 674 -6.77 5.27 -29.79
N TYR A 675 -7.30 4.11 -30.20
CA TYR A 675 -6.51 2.87 -30.41
C TYR A 675 -6.61 2.28 -31.82
N GLN A 676 -7.31 2.97 -32.73
CA GLN A 676 -7.42 2.57 -34.13
C GLN A 676 -7.05 3.74 -35.04
N ASP A 677 -6.42 3.42 -36.16
CA ASP A 677 -6.18 4.41 -37.21
C ASP A 677 -7.53 4.84 -37.81
N LYS A 678 -7.71 6.16 -37.97
CA LYS A 678 -8.89 6.76 -38.60
C LYS A 678 -9.12 6.21 -40.02
N SER A 679 -8.06 5.73 -40.67
CA SER A 679 -8.07 5.09 -42.00
C SER A 679 -8.84 3.75 -42.06
N LEU A 680 -8.95 3.04 -40.93
CA LEU A 680 -9.47 1.65 -40.87
C LEU A 680 -10.92 1.57 -40.39
N ASN A 681 -11.55 2.71 -40.08
CA ASN A 681 -12.96 2.75 -39.73
C ASN A 681 -13.82 2.62 -41.00
N ILE A 682 -14.20 1.39 -41.34
CA ILE A 682 -15.05 1.08 -42.51
C ILE A 682 -16.47 1.66 -42.34
N ASP A 683 -16.87 2.04 -41.12
CA ASP A 683 -18.14 2.72 -40.86
C ASP A 683 -18.08 4.25 -41.04
N ASP A 684 -16.88 4.83 -41.28
CA ASP A 684 -16.67 6.24 -41.65
C ASP A 684 -16.36 6.40 -43.15
N ILE A 685 -16.75 5.42 -43.99
CA ILE A 685 -16.72 5.61 -45.45
C ILE A 685 -17.69 6.76 -45.79
N ILE A 686 -17.09 7.94 -46.00
CA ILE A 686 -17.62 9.27 -46.34
C ILE A 686 -17.80 10.22 -45.13
N GLY A 687 -16.69 10.57 -44.48
CA GLY A 687 -16.60 11.64 -43.48
C GLY A 687 -15.66 12.79 -43.91
N ASP A 688 -15.89 13.40 -45.07
CA ASP A 688 -15.16 14.55 -45.66
C ASP A 688 -14.50 15.47 -44.61
N SER A 689 -13.16 15.49 -44.57
CA SER A 689 -12.36 16.39 -43.71
C SER A 689 -12.59 17.87 -44.03
N GLU A 690 -13.15 18.15 -45.22
CA GLU A 690 -13.37 19.49 -45.77
C GLU A 690 -14.73 20.10 -45.43
N PHE A 691 -15.68 19.33 -44.90
CA PHE A 691 -17.01 19.80 -44.53
C PHE A 691 -17.54 18.98 -43.35
N LYS A 692 -17.63 19.55 -42.15
CA LYS A 692 -17.95 18.86 -40.90
C LYS A 692 -19.23 19.39 -40.27
N ILE A 693 -19.93 18.48 -39.58
CA ILE A 693 -21.03 18.79 -38.67
C ILE A 693 -20.74 18.05 -37.35
N ILE A 694 -20.61 18.79 -36.26
CA ILE A 694 -20.35 18.28 -34.91
C ILE A 694 -21.47 18.76 -34.00
N ALA A 695 -21.96 17.91 -33.11
CA ALA A 695 -22.89 18.30 -32.06
C ALA A 695 -22.30 18.00 -30.69
N THR A 696 -22.50 18.92 -29.76
CA THR A 696 -22.19 18.78 -28.33
C THR A 696 -23.49 18.95 -27.54
N LYS A 697 -23.46 18.79 -26.21
CA LYS A 697 -24.62 19.08 -25.35
C LYS A 697 -25.10 20.53 -25.43
N ASN A 698 -24.30 21.48 -25.93
CA ASN A 698 -24.59 22.92 -25.85
C ASN A 698 -24.69 23.63 -27.20
N PHE A 699 -24.12 23.05 -28.26
CA PHE A 699 -24.23 23.62 -29.60
C PHE A 699 -24.05 22.57 -30.72
N ILE A 700 -24.56 22.89 -31.90
CA ILE A 700 -24.21 22.23 -33.15
C ILE A 700 -23.26 23.15 -33.92
N LYS A 701 -22.12 22.63 -34.38
CA LYS A 701 -21.12 23.37 -35.15
C LYS A 701 -20.99 22.77 -36.54
N VAL A 702 -21.06 23.63 -37.55
CA VAL A 702 -20.81 23.29 -38.95
C VAL A 702 -19.57 24.04 -39.41
N SER A 703 -18.59 23.33 -39.96
CA SER A 703 -17.33 23.92 -40.41
C SER A 703 -16.89 23.37 -41.76
N THR A 704 -16.12 24.13 -42.52
CA THR A 704 -15.65 23.73 -43.85
C THR A 704 -14.38 24.47 -44.25
N SER A 705 -13.52 23.82 -45.03
CA SER A 705 -12.25 24.37 -45.54
C SER A 705 -12.27 24.74 -47.03
N THR A 706 -13.35 24.44 -47.77
CA THR A 706 -13.40 24.63 -49.23
C THR A 706 -14.20 25.85 -49.67
N ASN A 707 -15.44 26.00 -49.20
CA ASN A 707 -16.35 27.09 -49.55
C ASN A 707 -17.06 27.60 -48.30
N THR A 708 -17.69 28.77 -48.37
CA THR A 708 -18.48 29.27 -47.26
C THR A 708 -19.84 28.57 -47.15
N ILE A 709 -20.36 28.44 -45.93
CA ILE A 709 -21.67 27.89 -45.63
C ILE A 709 -22.73 28.90 -46.09
N ASN A 710 -23.67 28.47 -46.92
CA ASN A 710 -24.82 29.26 -47.37
C ASN A 710 -26.00 29.13 -46.40
N ASN A 711 -26.41 27.89 -46.07
CA ASN A 711 -27.50 27.65 -45.12
C ASN A 711 -27.30 26.38 -44.31
N ILE A 712 -27.95 26.33 -43.14
CA ILE A 712 -28.05 25.16 -42.28
C ILE A 712 -29.52 24.98 -41.89
N ILE A 713 -30.03 23.76 -42.05
CA ILE A 713 -31.37 23.35 -41.69
C ILE A 713 -31.26 22.16 -40.75
N VAL A 714 -31.93 22.23 -39.60
CA VAL A 714 -31.99 21.15 -38.62
C VAL A 714 -33.39 20.59 -38.60
N TYR A 715 -33.51 19.27 -38.73
CA TYR A 715 -34.75 18.52 -38.67
C TYR A 715 -34.78 17.62 -37.44
N ASP A 716 -35.98 17.29 -36.96
CA ASP A 716 -36.17 16.15 -36.08
C ASP A 716 -36.24 14.82 -36.87
N VAL A 717 -36.34 13.70 -36.15
CA VAL A 717 -36.46 12.35 -36.75
C VAL A 717 -37.72 12.15 -37.60
N LEU A 718 -38.72 13.02 -37.49
CA LEU A 718 -39.94 12.99 -38.30
C LEU A 718 -39.83 13.88 -39.55
N GLY A 719 -38.67 14.52 -39.77
CA GLY A 719 -38.42 15.39 -40.91
C GLY A 719 -39.00 16.81 -40.75
N ARG A 720 -39.44 17.20 -39.55
CA ARG A 720 -39.92 18.57 -39.29
C ARG A 720 -38.72 19.49 -39.06
N VAL A 721 -38.71 20.66 -39.71
CA VAL A 721 -37.67 21.68 -39.50
C VAL A 721 -37.83 22.28 -38.11
N ILE A 722 -36.79 22.14 -37.29
CA ILE A 722 -36.74 22.69 -35.92
C ILE A 722 -35.88 23.95 -35.82
N TYR A 723 -34.95 24.14 -36.76
CA TYR A 723 -34.15 25.35 -36.86
C TYR A 723 -33.64 25.54 -38.28
N GLN A 724 -33.57 26.79 -38.74
CA GLN A 724 -33.03 27.11 -40.05
C GLN A 724 -32.34 28.47 -40.01
N VAL A 725 -31.14 28.52 -40.58
CA VAL A 725 -30.38 29.75 -40.78
C VAL A 725 -29.87 29.79 -42.22
N ASN A 726 -30.02 30.95 -42.86
CA ASN A 726 -29.73 31.15 -44.28
C ASN A 726 -28.77 32.33 -44.48
N LYS A 727 -28.12 32.40 -45.65
CA LYS A 727 -27.22 33.48 -46.08
C LYS A 727 -26.04 33.73 -45.12
N LEU A 728 -25.46 32.67 -44.58
CA LEU A 728 -24.41 32.75 -43.56
C LEU A 728 -23.07 33.29 -44.11
N ASN A 729 -22.64 32.82 -45.28
CA ASN A 729 -21.37 33.15 -45.92
C ASN A 729 -20.13 33.07 -44.99
N ALA A 730 -20.09 32.04 -44.12
CA ALA A 730 -19.01 31.82 -43.15
C ALA A 730 -18.40 30.42 -43.31
N SER A 731 -17.12 30.25 -43.01
CA SER A 731 -16.45 28.93 -43.01
C SER A 731 -16.75 28.11 -41.75
N ASP A 732 -17.27 28.75 -40.71
CA ASP A 732 -17.63 28.13 -39.44
C ASP A 732 -18.90 28.79 -38.87
N VAL A 733 -19.85 27.98 -38.42
CA VAL A 733 -21.11 28.44 -37.84
C VAL A 733 -21.49 27.59 -36.63
N LYS A 734 -21.64 28.25 -35.48
CA LYS A 734 -22.08 27.67 -34.21
C LYS A 734 -23.56 27.96 -33.98
N LEU A 735 -24.35 26.91 -33.75
CA LEU A 735 -25.77 26.95 -33.42
C LEU A 735 -25.95 26.63 -31.94
N ASN A 736 -26.12 27.66 -31.11
CA ASN A 736 -26.33 27.55 -29.65
C ASN A 736 -27.74 27.98 -29.21
N GLN A 737 -28.65 28.24 -30.16
CA GLN A 737 -30.04 28.64 -29.86
C GLN A 737 -31.00 27.45 -29.74
N LEU A 738 -30.54 26.25 -30.11
CA LEU A 738 -31.30 25.01 -29.95
C LEU A 738 -31.15 24.51 -28.52
N LYS A 739 -32.25 24.08 -27.89
CA LYS A 739 -32.18 23.34 -26.62
C LYS A 739 -31.79 21.87 -26.89
N PRO A 740 -31.04 21.22 -25.98
CA PRO A 740 -30.72 19.80 -26.10
C PRO A 740 -31.98 18.93 -26.19
N THR A 741 -31.89 17.82 -26.92
CA THR A 741 -33.00 16.95 -27.27
C THR A 741 -32.71 15.49 -26.93
N ASN A 742 -33.69 14.81 -26.34
CA ASN A 742 -33.58 13.37 -26.04
C ASN A 742 -33.74 12.48 -27.30
N SER A 743 -33.78 13.06 -28.49
CA SER A 743 -33.97 12.35 -29.76
C SER A 743 -33.02 12.92 -30.80
N PRO A 744 -32.41 12.09 -31.66
CA PRO A 744 -31.42 12.55 -32.62
C PRO A 744 -31.99 13.58 -33.60
N LEU A 745 -31.14 14.52 -34.00
CA LEU A 745 -31.45 15.54 -35.00
C LEU A 745 -30.78 15.20 -36.34
N ILE A 746 -31.34 15.71 -37.42
CA ILE A 746 -30.75 15.64 -38.77
C ILE A 746 -30.33 17.05 -39.15
N VAL A 747 -29.03 17.29 -39.27
CA VAL A 747 -28.48 18.61 -39.66
C VAL A 747 -28.07 18.54 -41.12
N LYS A 748 -28.63 19.44 -41.92
CA LYS A 748 -28.29 19.62 -43.34
C LYS A 748 -27.64 20.97 -43.53
N ALA A 749 -26.41 21.00 -44.00
CA ALA A 749 -25.69 22.21 -44.36
C ALA A 749 -25.43 22.27 -45.87
N VAL A 750 -25.52 23.46 -46.45
CA VAL A 750 -25.30 23.71 -47.88
C VAL A 750 -24.28 24.83 -48.02
N LEU A 751 -23.24 24.63 -48.82
CA LEU A 751 -22.22 25.63 -49.15
C LEU A 751 -22.67 26.57 -50.27
N THR A 752 -21.96 27.68 -50.46
CA THR A 752 -22.25 28.69 -51.50
C THR A 752 -22.10 28.16 -52.92
N ASN A 753 -21.27 27.14 -53.13
CA ASN A 753 -21.13 26.43 -54.41
C ASN A 753 -22.21 25.34 -54.64
N GLY A 754 -23.12 25.12 -53.69
CA GLY A 754 -24.19 24.12 -53.77
C GLY A 754 -23.86 22.76 -53.15
N THR A 755 -22.61 22.50 -52.72
CA THR A 755 -22.24 21.26 -52.01
C THR A 755 -23.07 21.13 -50.73
N THR A 756 -23.62 19.94 -50.48
CA THR A 756 -24.54 19.68 -49.36
C THR A 756 -24.02 18.53 -48.50
N LYS A 757 -24.03 18.70 -47.18
CA LYS A 757 -23.77 17.63 -46.20
C LYS A 757 -24.97 17.48 -45.27
N THR A 758 -25.39 16.25 -45.05
CA THR A 758 -26.47 15.91 -44.12
C THR A 758 -25.94 14.90 -43.12
N GLN A 759 -26.11 15.16 -41.82
CA GLN A 759 -25.59 14.32 -40.76
C GLN A 759 -26.61 14.16 -39.63
N LYS A 760 -26.78 12.92 -39.17
CA LYS A 760 -27.52 12.62 -37.95
C LYS A 760 -26.61 12.92 -36.76
N VAL A 761 -27.12 13.68 -35.78
CA VAL A 761 -26.37 14.07 -34.59
C VAL A 761 -27.19 13.80 -33.33
N MET A 762 -26.51 13.47 -32.24
CA MET A 762 -27.09 13.53 -30.89
C MET A 762 -26.82 14.93 -30.35
N TYR A 763 -27.87 15.66 -29.98
CA TYR A 763 -27.79 17.04 -29.53
C TYR A 763 -28.62 17.23 -28.28
#